data_AF-A0AAV2NT70-F1
#
_entry.id   AF-A0AAV2NT70-F1
#
_cell.length_a   1.000
_cell.length_b   1.000
_cell.length_c   1.000
_cell.angle_alpha   90.00
_cell.angle_beta   90.00
_cell.angle_gamma   90.00
#
_symmetry.space_group_name_H-M   'P 1'
#
loop_
_entity.id
_entity.type
_entity.pdbx_description
1 polymer ?
#
loop_
_entity_poly.entity_id
_entity_poly.type
_entity_poly.pdbx_seq_one_letter_code
_entity_poly.pdbx_strand_id
1 'polypeptide(L)'
;MGRHCCVSGCSTGVNLPSHTFPKDVTMMNKWKKAVYSENIRELTDEQLRKCVVCYRHFADSDYEAIYRLRRLKPGVVPSLYLPDNGNNNSETDNSNNNTETNATIRESETMDTNTTVHMEEIEIIEIIEEEEDVVQVSQSTITPINDPPEDPPKSPLAKNTTRNLLDLHTVLQGKHFHKFTPKMWKLYKLSCILRKKQEIVVKRQLSFRERIRQAKQYSKSPAIEKLLSSLTPVERAFLQMQIKATRYAPKDKYFTLDEKIAALSIMKQSSKSYEYLTQVFNLPSMRTLQSILQEVNIHPGPINFVNQHLKKQVKLMKERDKVCFLTWDEMSLQLHVDYDATKKHILGFEDFGKKRRARFADHALVFMVRGIQSGWKFPLAYYFCDGAIRTDQLIEWIKDIAKIIIDSGLYLVAFICNDEKKNITAINKLKLDSARQKSKRGQLYYGYITINNQDIIPLYDPPHLIKSVRNNLLNNDLEFDCVEGEERKFASWEIIEQAYHMDLTHSVYRLMPKITAEHIIKSKVKKKKVKNAIQVLSMTMGGFIHHHTKLEGRVNTIYGPLKMPEKKGRDTAEIILFFDRLFDSVNGHTLKPEKPLRVAVSHNSPHFPFWERAIKRLHRMRFVDTTDKNQLKDSTILKNWISTVQGFCKLWIILKKTYEFKYLKPRILNQDSLRHFFKQIRSFGVRNTNPTCAEFENSFKTLLINNLTLPRTVENNSENKVDGSLLFTLKEFIRPENRYSDSSPKDAHILDLETETTFLDETYNYRNICNSIAAKILSNSRIKGCGTCKNLLTDTAKSELVSSNDLLETFKDAENILTRIMSNVCYSHHTALMLETELYMQMDLRWLNCQQHDVPLKEFLISYVVVFYIYKWCNGINNIFTGKEHDDTS
;
A
#
# COMPACT_ATOMS: atom_id res chain seq x y z
N MET A 1 -19.28 -6.93 29.04
CA MET A 1 -19.96 -6.58 30.30
C MET A 1 -19.54 -5.16 30.63
N GLY A 2 -20.41 -4.18 30.44
CA GLY A 2 -20.09 -2.79 30.79
C GLY A 2 -20.33 -2.54 32.28
N ARG A 3 -19.72 -1.48 32.79
CA ARG A 3 -19.69 -1.15 34.21
C ARG A 3 -20.94 -0.32 34.55
N HIS A 4 -21.77 -0.81 35.47
CA HIS A 4 -22.92 -0.06 35.98
C HIS A 4 -22.47 1.09 36.90
N CYS A 5 -23.27 2.16 36.95
CA CYS A 5 -23.05 3.27 37.87
C CYS A 5 -23.12 2.77 39.33
N CYS A 6 -22.18 3.18 40.18
CA CYS A 6 -22.10 2.74 41.59
C CYS A 6 -22.91 3.61 42.57
N VAL A 7 -23.59 4.66 42.09
CA VAL A 7 -24.48 5.49 42.92
C VAL A 7 -25.78 4.75 43.18
N SER A 8 -26.15 4.62 44.47
CA SER A 8 -27.39 3.97 44.90
C SER A 8 -28.62 4.59 44.23
N GLY A 9 -29.53 3.76 43.73
CA GLY A 9 -30.77 4.22 43.06
C GLY A 9 -30.58 4.71 41.61
N CYS A 10 -29.37 4.69 41.06
CA CYS A 10 -29.14 5.13 39.68
C CYS A 10 -29.51 4.04 38.66
N SER A 11 -30.60 4.26 37.91
CA SER A 11 -31.15 3.31 36.91
C SER A 11 -30.40 3.30 35.56
N THR A 12 -29.23 3.93 35.46
CA THR A 12 -28.51 4.06 34.18
C THR A 12 -27.92 2.74 33.68
N GLY A 13 -28.20 2.42 32.41
CA GLY A 13 -27.72 1.23 31.71
C GLY A 13 -26.23 1.23 31.35
N VAL A 14 -25.77 0.08 30.86
CA VAL A 14 -24.37 -0.38 30.68
C VAL A 14 -23.51 0.45 29.70
N ASN A 15 -24.11 1.37 28.91
CA ASN A 15 -23.48 2.05 27.76
C ASN A 15 -23.43 3.60 27.87
N LEU A 16 -23.58 4.18 29.05
CA LEU A 16 -23.57 5.65 29.22
C LEU A 16 -22.17 6.20 29.59
N PRO A 17 -21.84 7.45 29.19
CA PRO A 17 -20.60 8.10 29.60
C PRO A 17 -20.47 8.11 31.13
N SER A 18 -19.32 7.64 31.62
CA SER A 18 -19.05 7.51 33.04
C SER A 18 -17.58 7.75 33.36
N HIS A 19 -17.32 8.13 34.60
CA HIS A 19 -16.00 8.45 35.13
C HIS A 19 -15.63 7.43 36.19
N THR A 20 -14.41 6.87 36.10
CA THR A 20 -13.84 6.04 37.15
C THR A 20 -13.40 6.89 38.33
N PHE A 21 -13.32 6.30 39.52
CA PHE A 21 -12.76 6.98 40.68
C PHE A 21 -11.33 7.53 40.39
N PRO A 22 -11.00 8.74 40.88
CA PRO A 22 -9.67 9.33 40.72
C PRO A 22 -8.55 8.45 41.27
N LYS A 23 -7.35 8.51 40.67
CA LYS A 23 -6.17 7.80 41.18
C LYS A 23 -5.61 8.42 42.46
N ASP A 24 -5.84 9.71 42.64
CA ASP A 24 -5.45 10.47 43.83
C ASP A 24 -6.29 10.02 45.03
N VAL A 25 -5.63 9.63 46.12
CA VAL A 25 -6.27 9.04 47.30
C VAL A 25 -7.19 10.05 48.00
N THR A 26 -6.81 11.34 48.02
CA THR A 26 -7.62 12.38 48.66
C THR A 26 -8.93 12.62 47.90
N MET A 27 -8.87 12.70 46.58
CA MET A 27 -10.03 12.86 45.72
C MET A 27 -10.89 11.59 45.66
N MET A 28 -10.27 10.40 45.70
CA MET A 28 -10.98 9.13 45.79
C MET A 28 -11.83 9.06 47.05
N ASN A 29 -11.28 9.48 48.20
CA ASN A 29 -12.00 9.55 49.47
C ASN A 29 -13.14 10.58 49.44
N LYS A 30 -12.95 11.73 48.77
CA LYS A 30 -14.04 12.71 48.56
C LYS A 30 -15.19 12.13 47.73
N TRP A 31 -14.88 11.42 46.64
CA TRP A 31 -15.89 10.72 45.83
C TRP A 31 -16.58 9.61 46.62
N LYS A 32 -15.83 8.85 47.44
CA LYS A 32 -16.36 7.78 48.30
C LYS A 32 -17.36 8.34 49.32
N LYS A 33 -17.06 9.50 49.90
CA LYS A 33 -17.96 10.22 50.81
C LYS A 33 -19.20 10.79 50.10
N ALA A 34 -19.05 11.34 48.89
CA ALA A 34 -20.15 11.95 48.16
C ALA A 34 -21.16 10.91 47.61
N VAL A 35 -20.67 9.81 47.04
CA VAL A 35 -21.55 8.78 46.44
C VAL A 35 -22.27 7.93 47.48
N TYR A 36 -21.66 7.76 48.66
CA TYR A 36 -22.12 6.99 49.82
C TYR A 36 -23.14 5.87 49.51
N SER A 37 -22.64 4.64 49.35
CA SER A 37 -23.48 3.44 49.30
C SER A 37 -22.90 2.33 50.18
N GLU A 38 -23.77 1.47 50.73
CA GLU A 38 -23.33 0.30 51.51
C GLU A 38 -22.38 -0.60 50.70
N ASN A 39 -22.60 -0.69 49.38
CA ASN A 39 -21.82 -1.50 48.46
C ASN A 39 -20.38 -1.00 48.19
N ILE A 40 -20.08 0.28 48.46
CA ILE A 40 -18.73 0.84 48.26
C ILE A 40 -17.99 1.12 49.56
N ARG A 41 -18.65 0.99 50.72
CA ARG A 41 -18.06 1.28 52.05
C ARG A 41 -16.86 0.39 52.35
N GLU A 42 -16.98 -0.90 52.05
CA GLU A 42 -15.99 -1.95 52.38
C GLU A 42 -14.99 -2.26 51.25
N LEU A 43 -15.07 -1.55 50.11
CA LEU A 43 -14.16 -1.78 48.99
C LEU A 43 -12.76 -1.19 49.24
N THR A 44 -11.74 -1.93 48.81
CA THR A 44 -10.34 -1.47 48.79
C THR A 44 -10.12 -0.40 47.72
N ASP A 45 -9.06 0.40 47.84
CA ASP A 45 -8.69 1.43 46.86
C ASP A 45 -8.53 0.88 45.44
N GLU A 46 -8.07 -0.37 45.30
CA GLU A 46 -7.93 -1.03 44.00
C GLU A 46 -9.29 -1.46 43.40
N GLN A 47 -10.24 -1.81 44.26
CA GLN A 47 -11.62 -2.12 43.86
C GLN A 47 -12.40 -0.83 43.51
N LEU A 48 -12.22 0.25 44.26
CA LEU A 48 -12.86 1.55 43.99
C LEU A 48 -12.47 2.13 42.63
N ARG A 49 -11.21 1.95 42.19
CA ARG A 49 -10.75 2.37 40.85
C ARG A 49 -11.49 1.66 39.70
N LYS A 50 -12.15 0.53 39.97
CA LYS A 50 -12.96 -0.21 38.99
C LYS A 50 -14.42 0.24 38.97
N CYS A 51 -14.88 0.95 40.00
CA CYS A 51 -16.21 1.56 40.06
C CYS A 51 -16.30 2.79 39.13
N VAL A 52 -17.51 3.05 38.63
CA VAL A 52 -17.79 4.18 37.74
C VAL A 52 -18.99 4.99 38.23
N VAL A 53 -18.96 6.29 38.03
CA VAL A 53 -20.06 7.23 38.27
C VAL A 53 -20.47 7.83 36.94
N CYS A 54 -21.74 7.73 36.56
CA CYS A 54 -22.21 8.24 35.27
C CYS A 54 -22.30 9.78 35.25
N TYR A 55 -22.32 10.36 34.05
CA TYR A 55 -22.31 11.81 33.86
C TYR A 55 -23.47 12.56 34.54
N ARG A 56 -24.58 11.88 34.88
CA ARG A 56 -25.75 12.52 35.50
C ARG A 56 -25.47 13.08 36.90
N HIS A 57 -24.42 12.61 37.56
CA HIS A 57 -24.07 13.03 38.92
C HIS A 57 -23.13 14.25 38.96
N PHE A 58 -22.86 14.87 37.81
CA PHE A 58 -22.04 16.07 37.67
C PHE A 58 -22.82 17.14 36.92
N ALA A 59 -22.60 18.41 37.26
CA ALA A 59 -23.21 19.53 36.54
C ALA A 59 -22.54 19.74 35.18
N ASP A 60 -23.25 20.30 34.19
CA ASP A 60 -22.65 20.58 32.88
C ASP A 60 -21.48 21.59 32.98
N SER A 61 -21.47 22.45 34.01
CA SER A 61 -20.36 23.38 34.33
C SER A 61 -19.10 22.70 34.87
N ASP A 62 -19.17 21.45 35.30
CA ASP A 62 -18.05 20.68 35.84
C ASP A 62 -17.14 20.13 34.74
N TYR A 63 -17.58 20.20 33.49
CA TYR A 63 -16.85 19.71 32.33
C TYR A 63 -15.93 20.78 31.72
N GLU A 64 -14.79 20.35 31.19
CA GLU A 64 -13.93 21.18 30.34
C GLU A 64 -14.62 21.40 28.98
N ALA A 65 -14.56 22.63 28.46
CA ALA A 65 -15.14 23.00 27.16
C ALA A 65 -14.29 22.50 25.98
N ILE A 66 -14.20 21.17 25.82
CA ILE A 66 -13.42 20.52 24.76
C ILE A 66 -14.38 19.78 23.81
N TYR A 67 -14.30 20.07 22.51
CA TYR A 67 -15.12 19.39 21.50
C TYR A 67 -14.85 17.86 21.51
N ARG A 68 -15.91 17.08 21.73
CA ARG A 68 -16.01 15.60 21.62
C ARG A 68 -15.54 14.75 22.82
N LEU A 69 -15.05 15.31 23.92
CA LEU A 69 -14.67 14.56 25.13
C LEU A 69 -15.31 15.18 26.38
N ARG A 70 -16.13 14.41 27.12
CA ARG A 70 -16.62 14.81 28.45
C ARG A 70 -15.52 14.54 29.47
N ARG A 71 -14.69 15.54 29.78
CA ARG A 71 -13.66 15.48 30.83
C ARG A 71 -14.03 16.41 31.98
N LEU A 72 -13.98 15.92 33.20
CA LEU A 72 -14.22 16.72 34.40
C LEU A 72 -13.03 17.64 34.66
N LYS A 73 -13.30 18.87 35.10
CA LYS A 73 -12.26 19.80 35.59
C LYS A 73 -11.52 19.17 36.79
N PRO A 74 -10.25 19.55 37.02
CA PRO A 74 -9.50 19.08 38.19
C PRO A 74 -10.23 19.40 39.50
N GLY A 75 -10.30 18.42 40.41
CA GLY A 75 -10.88 18.62 41.75
C GLY A 75 -12.40 18.46 41.86
N VAL A 76 -13.12 18.21 40.75
CA VAL A 76 -14.59 18.01 40.78
C VAL A 76 -14.97 16.73 41.51
N VAL A 77 -16.06 16.80 42.29
CA VAL A 77 -16.71 15.67 42.96
C VAL A 77 -18.16 15.53 42.47
N PRO A 78 -18.73 14.31 42.43
CA PRO A 78 -20.15 14.14 42.14
C PRO A 78 -20.98 14.95 43.14
N SER A 79 -22.02 15.63 42.66
CA SER A 79 -22.83 16.56 43.45
C SER A 79 -24.33 16.47 43.17
N LEU A 80 -24.74 15.87 42.05
CA LEU A 80 -26.14 15.80 41.63
C LEU A 80 -26.73 14.39 41.82
N TYR A 81 -28.00 14.33 42.21
CA TYR A 81 -28.78 13.08 42.37
C TYR A 81 -28.05 12.03 43.23
N LEU A 82 -27.52 12.46 44.37
CA LEU A 82 -26.86 11.62 45.36
C LEU A 82 -27.87 11.20 46.46
N PRO A 83 -27.67 10.06 47.12
CA PRO A 83 -28.51 9.67 48.26
C PRO A 83 -28.36 10.66 49.42
N ASP A 84 -29.48 11.09 50.00
CA ASP A 84 -29.51 12.04 51.13
C ASP A 84 -28.72 11.50 52.32
N ASN A 85 -27.62 12.18 52.64
CA ASN A 85 -26.93 11.99 53.91
C ASN A 85 -27.57 12.95 54.90
N GLY A 86 -28.51 12.44 55.72
CA GLY A 86 -29.14 13.21 56.78
C GLY A 86 -28.10 13.72 57.78
N ASN A 87 -27.74 15.00 57.67
CA ASN A 87 -27.44 15.89 58.80
C ASN A 87 -27.31 17.36 58.34
N ASN A 88 -28.46 18.05 58.45
CA ASN A 88 -28.77 19.44 58.81
C ASN A 88 -27.75 20.59 58.68
N ASN A 89 -28.23 21.66 58.00
CA ASN A 89 -28.20 23.09 58.35
C ASN A 89 -26.99 23.69 59.09
N SER A 90 -26.35 24.67 58.45
CA SER A 90 -26.37 26.11 58.84
C SER A 90 -25.40 26.86 57.91
N GLU A 91 -25.92 27.83 57.15
CA GLU A 91 -25.58 29.27 57.28
C GLU A 91 -24.13 29.54 56.87
N THR A 92 -23.79 30.25 55.81
CA THR A 92 -24.20 31.56 55.28
C THR A 92 -22.90 32.08 54.67
N ASP A 93 -22.99 32.71 53.50
CA ASP A 93 -22.24 33.87 53.05
C ASP A 93 -20.86 34.17 53.69
N ASN A 94 -19.81 34.36 52.88
CA ASN A 94 -19.65 35.64 52.18
C ASN A 94 -18.39 35.69 51.30
N SER A 95 -18.56 36.37 50.18
CA SER A 95 -17.63 37.34 49.62
C SER A 95 -16.21 36.94 49.18
N ASN A 96 -16.02 37.18 47.87
CA ASN A 96 -15.06 38.13 47.30
C ASN A 96 -13.58 37.77 47.11
N ASN A 97 -13.14 38.25 45.93
CA ASN A 97 -11.83 38.80 45.59
C ASN A 97 -10.73 37.74 45.38
N ASN A 98 -10.14 37.59 44.20
CA ASN A 98 -9.47 38.50 43.26
C ASN A 98 -8.01 38.05 43.18
N THR A 99 -7.36 38.47 42.11
CA THR A 99 -5.91 38.49 41.84
C THR A 99 -5.28 37.13 41.54
N GLU A 100 -4.80 36.91 40.30
CA GLU A 100 -3.50 37.40 39.80
C GLU A 100 -2.38 36.90 40.73
N THR A 101 -1.39 36.11 40.30
CA THR A 101 -0.51 36.36 39.18
C THR A 101 0.44 35.17 39.00
N ASN A 102 1.02 35.14 37.81
CA ASN A 102 2.19 34.36 37.38
C ASN A 102 3.35 34.35 38.40
N ALA A 103 4.12 33.26 38.44
CA ALA A 103 5.55 33.32 38.15
C ALA A 103 6.22 31.93 38.14
N THR A 104 6.96 31.74 37.06
CA THR A 104 8.06 30.82 36.78
C THR A 104 9.23 30.95 37.78
N ILE A 105 10.09 29.91 37.83
CA ILE A 105 11.55 29.85 38.11
C ILE A 105 11.80 28.49 38.83
N ARG A 106 12.44 27.46 38.26
CA ARG A 106 13.84 27.20 37.86
C ARG A 106 14.89 27.16 38.98
N GLU A 107 15.67 26.07 38.91
CA GLU A 107 17.05 25.81 39.41
C GLU A 107 17.19 25.38 40.88
N SER A 108 17.62 24.12 41.09
CA SER A 108 18.98 23.66 41.49
C SER A 108 19.03 23.54 43.03
N GLU A 109 19.80 22.69 43.73
CA GLU A 109 21.06 22.00 43.49
C GLU A 109 21.31 21.00 44.67
N THR A 110 22.39 20.22 44.57
CA THR A 110 23.20 19.58 45.65
C THR A 110 23.08 18.07 45.98
N MET A 111 24.29 17.47 45.95
CA MET A 111 24.70 16.13 46.37
C MET A 111 24.87 16.08 47.91
N ASP A 112 24.77 14.93 48.59
CA ASP A 112 25.85 13.92 48.69
C ASP A 112 25.65 12.88 49.83
N THR A 113 26.29 11.71 49.62
CA THR A 113 26.79 10.69 50.58
C THR A 113 25.94 9.51 51.15
N ASN A 114 26.38 8.32 50.71
CA ASN A 114 26.77 7.09 51.42
C ASN A 114 25.73 6.08 51.98
N THR A 115 25.77 4.84 51.45
CA THR A 115 26.26 3.63 52.17
C THR A 115 26.50 2.46 51.18
N THR A 116 27.59 1.72 51.42
CA THR A 116 28.28 0.65 50.70
C THR A 116 27.58 -0.73 50.67
N VAL A 117 27.80 -1.53 49.61
CA VAL A 117 27.76 -3.01 49.63
C VAL A 117 28.83 -3.60 48.69
N HIS A 118 29.55 -4.59 49.20
CA HIS A 118 30.70 -5.31 48.66
C HIS A 118 30.48 -6.07 47.33
N MET A 119 31.51 -6.06 46.48
CA MET A 119 31.76 -6.99 45.38
C MET A 119 32.77 -8.06 45.83
N GLU A 120 32.54 -9.32 45.47
CA GLU A 120 33.56 -10.37 45.41
C GLU A 120 33.60 -10.96 43.99
N GLU A 121 34.83 -11.23 43.55
CA GLU A 121 35.29 -11.55 42.20
C GLU A 121 34.95 -12.99 41.78
N ILE A 122 34.78 -13.22 40.46
CA ILE A 122 34.71 -14.55 39.86
C ILE A 122 35.97 -14.76 39.01
N GLU A 123 36.82 -15.69 39.45
CA GLU A 123 37.98 -16.20 38.69
C GLU A 123 37.55 -17.04 37.49
N ILE A 124 38.25 -16.80 36.39
CA ILE A 124 38.18 -17.49 35.10
C ILE A 124 39.15 -18.68 35.16
N ILE A 125 38.71 -19.87 34.75
CA ILE A 125 39.61 -20.97 34.38
C ILE A 125 39.23 -21.48 32.99
N GLU A 126 40.21 -21.40 32.10
CA GLU A 126 40.24 -21.87 30.71
C GLU A 126 40.06 -23.40 30.61
N ILE A 127 39.37 -23.85 29.57
CA ILE A 127 39.41 -25.26 29.12
C ILE A 127 39.94 -25.25 27.69
N ILE A 128 41.06 -25.94 27.53
CA ILE A 128 41.80 -26.22 26.30
C ILE A 128 40.95 -27.13 25.40
N GLU A 129 40.74 -26.71 24.15
CA GLU A 129 40.21 -27.55 23.07
C GLU A 129 41.39 -28.33 22.45
N GLU A 130 41.37 -29.66 22.54
CA GLU A 130 42.18 -30.54 21.69
C GLU A 130 41.30 -31.11 20.57
N GLU A 131 41.88 -31.11 19.37
CA GLU A 131 41.32 -31.54 18.10
C GLU A 131 41.00 -33.05 18.08
N GLU A 132 39.84 -33.44 17.56
CA GLU A 132 39.61 -34.80 17.05
C GLU A 132 38.97 -34.76 15.66
N ASP A 133 39.61 -35.49 14.76
CA ASP A 133 39.35 -35.65 13.33
C ASP A 133 37.94 -36.15 12.98
N VAL A 134 37.32 -35.52 11.98
CA VAL A 134 36.07 -35.97 11.37
C VAL A 134 36.38 -36.94 10.22
N VAL A 135 36.19 -38.23 10.47
CA VAL A 135 36.07 -39.25 9.42
C VAL A 135 34.66 -39.20 8.82
N GLN A 136 34.60 -38.97 7.51
CA GLN A 136 33.38 -39.04 6.70
C GLN A 136 32.79 -40.47 6.70
N VAL A 137 31.49 -40.59 7.01
CA VAL A 137 30.68 -41.72 6.56
C VAL A 137 29.35 -41.20 5.99
N SER A 138 29.00 -41.83 4.88
CA SER A 138 28.09 -41.46 3.81
C SER A 138 26.59 -41.46 4.15
N GLN A 139 25.89 -40.67 3.34
CA GLN A 139 24.44 -40.53 3.24
C GLN A 139 23.70 -41.87 3.15
N SER A 140 22.58 -41.97 3.87
CA SER A 140 21.43 -42.73 3.37
C SER A 140 20.10 -42.03 3.69
N THR A 141 19.28 -42.07 2.67
CA THR A 141 17.97 -41.48 2.39
C THR A 141 16.87 -41.98 3.33
N ILE A 142 16.01 -41.08 3.84
CA ILE A 142 14.66 -41.45 4.28
C ILE A 142 13.64 -40.39 3.85
N THR A 143 12.64 -40.89 3.12
CA THR A 143 11.42 -40.23 2.62
C THR A 143 10.37 -40.00 3.72
N PRO A 144 9.38 -39.12 3.50
CA PRO A 144 8.49 -38.61 4.56
C PRO A 144 7.11 -39.28 4.55
N ILE A 145 6.64 -39.86 5.67
CA ILE A 145 5.21 -40.21 5.87
C ILE A 145 4.80 -40.06 7.35
N ASN A 146 3.83 -39.16 7.56
CA ASN A 146 2.66 -39.14 8.46
C ASN A 146 2.73 -39.59 9.94
N ASP A 147 2.26 -38.64 10.77
CA ASP A 147 1.45 -38.69 12.02
C ASP A 147 1.14 -40.02 12.78
N PRO A 148 0.90 -39.91 14.12
CA PRO A 148 1.35 -40.85 15.15
C PRO A 148 0.38 -42.02 15.46
N PRO A 149 0.85 -43.09 16.13
CA PRO A 149 0.02 -44.26 16.46
C PRO A 149 -0.70 -44.13 17.82
N GLU A 150 -1.93 -44.67 17.84
CA GLU A 150 -2.66 -45.11 19.03
C GLU A 150 -2.10 -46.47 19.53
N ASP A 151 -1.97 -46.56 20.85
CA ASP A 151 -1.86 -47.71 21.77
C ASP A 151 -0.96 -48.94 21.50
N PRO A 152 -0.38 -49.54 22.58
CA PRO A 152 0.66 -50.55 22.47
C PRO A 152 0.12 -51.98 22.41
N PRO A 153 0.71 -52.86 21.60
CA PRO A 153 0.69 -54.29 21.88
C PRO A 153 2.10 -54.83 22.19
N LYS A 154 2.15 -55.44 23.37
CA LYS A 154 2.96 -56.57 23.89
C LYS A 154 4.08 -57.15 22.99
N SER A 155 5.23 -57.34 23.64
CA SER A 155 6.50 -57.98 23.23
C SER A 155 6.37 -59.36 22.53
N PRO A 156 7.42 -59.84 21.84
CA PRO A 156 8.45 -60.62 22.56
C PRO A 156 9.91 -60.25 22.22
N LEU A 157 10.75 -60.33 23.26
CA LEU A 157 12.21 -60.20 23.24
C LEU A 157 12.88 -61.15 22.24
N ALA A 158 13.79 -60.62 21.42
CA ALA A 158 14.96 -61.34 20.93
C ALA A 158 16.20 -60.88 21.73
N LYS A 159 16.88 -61.86 22.31
CA LYS A 159 18.05 -61.72 23.19
C LYS A 159 19.24 -61.13 22.43
N ASN A 160 19.69 -59.94 22.80
CA ASN A 160 21.07 -59.51 22.58
C ASN A 160 21.63 -58.94 23.89
N THR A 161 22.74 -59.55 24.29
CA THR A 161 23.38 -59.42 25.59
C THR A 161 24.25 -58.16 25.63
N THR A 162 23.62 -57.00 25.81
CA THR A 162 24.30 -55.80 26.31
C THR A 162 23.54 -55.34 27.55
N ARG A 163 24.03 -55.75 28.74
CA ARG A 163 23.51 -55.20 30.00
C ARG A 163 23.67 -53.68 29.94
N ASN A 164 22.55 -52.97 29.94
CA ASN A 164 22.54 -51.52 29.90
C ASN A 164 23.31 -51.01 31.13
N LEU A 165 24.20 -50.01 30.97
CA LEU A 165 25.06 -49.51 32.05
C LEU A 165 24.24 -48.95 33.23
N LEU A 166 22.97 -48.63 32.97
CA LEU A 166 21.96 -48.22 33.93
C LEU A 166 21.39 -49.39 34.75
N ASP A 167 21.18 -50.56 34.15
CA ASP A 167 20.74 -51.78 34.84
C ASP A 167 21.82 -52.27 35.81
N LEU A 168 23.09 -52.03 35.47
CA LEU A 168 24.24 -52.29 36.33
C LEU A 168 24.19 -51.46 37.63
N HIS A 169 23.61 -50.27 37.61
CA HIS A 169 23.49 -49.43 38.81
C HIS A 169 22.56 -50.07 39.86
N THR A 170 21.44 -50.64 39.41
CA THR A 170 20.44 -51.31 40.26
C THR A 170 21.00 -52.61 40.84
N VAL A 171 21.82 -53.33 40.07
CA VAL A 171 22.50 -54.57 40.50
C VAL A 171 23.62 -54.29 41.51
N LEU A 172 24.31 -53.16 41.39
CA LEU A 172 25.40 -52.75 42.30
C LEU A 172 24.90 -52.02 43.56
N GLN A 173 23.65 -51.53 43.57
CA GLN A 173 22.98 -51.04 44.77
C GLN A 173 22.56 -52.24 45.65
N GLY A 174 23.47 -52.74 46.48
CA GLY A 174 23.05 -53.51 47.65
C GLY A 174 23.94 -54.65 48.13
N LYS A 175 25.00 -55.07 47.44
CA LYS A 175 25.84 -56.19 47.93
C LYS A 175 27.34 -55.96 47.70
N HIS A 176 28.07 -55.83 48.81
CA HIS A 176 29.54 -55.90 48.97
C HIS A 176 30.41 -54.81 48.33
N PHE A 177 30.28 -53.55 48.79
CA PHE A 177 31.20 -52.45 48.47
C PHE A 177 32.68 -52.76 48.80
N HIS A 178 32.93 -53.62 49.78
CA HIS A 178 34.27 -54.07 50.20
C HIS A 178 34.98 -55.01 49.23
N LYS A 179 34.34 -55.42 48.12
CA LYS A 179 34.95 -56.25 47.05
C LYS A 179 35.13 -55.50 45.73
N PHE A 180 34.94 -54.18 45.71
CA PHE A 180 35.04 -53.41 44.47
C PHE A 180 36.50 -53.20 44.09
N THR A 181 36.89 -53.68 42.91
CA THR A 181 38.15 -53.27 42.29
C THR A 181 38.07 -51.79 41.85
N PRO A 182 39.20 -51.09 41.68
CA PRO A 182 39.22 -49.70 41.22
C PRO A 182 38.43 -49.47 39.91
N LYS A 183 38.43 -50.47 39.03
CA LYS A 183 37.66 -50.46 37.77
C LYS A 183 36.15 -50.54 38.00
N MET A 184 35.68 -51.34 38.97
CA MET A 184 34.27 -51.41 39.37
C MET A 184 33.79 -50.10 40.00
N TRP A 185 34.66 -49.43 40.76
CA TRP A 185 34.35 -48.12 41.35
C TRP A 185 34.17 -47.03 40.28
N LYS A 186 35.02 -47.01 39.25
CA LYS A 186 34.86 -46.12 38.08
C LYS A 186 33.53 -46.38 37.36
N LEU A 187 33.17 -47.65 37.11
CA LEU A 187 31.92 -48.00 36.44
C LEU A 187 30.68 -47.63 37.26
N TYR A 188 30.71 -47.81 38.58
CA TYR A 188 29.63 -47.39 39.47
C TYR A 188 29.47 -45.86 39.52
N LYS A 189 30.58 -45.10 39.56
CA LYS A 189 30.55 -43.63 39.44
C LYS A 189 29.91 -43.18 38.12
N LEU A 190 30.32 -43.79 37.01
CA LEU A 190 29.76 -43.51 35.68
C LEU A 190 28.27 -43.83 35.61
N SER A 191 27.82 -44.96 36.16
CA SER A 191 26.40 -45.32 36.17
C SER A 191 25.55 -44.39 37.04
N CYS A 192 26.07 -43.89 38.16
CA CYS A 192 25.43 -42.87 38.99
C CYS A 192 25.28 -41.54 38.23
N ILE A 193 26.31 -41.11 37.49
CA ILE A 193 26.29 -39.89 36.68
C ILE A 193 25.27 -40.03 35.54
N LEU A 194 25.27 -41.16 34.84
CA LEU A 194 24.32 -41.43 33.76
C LEU A 194 22.88 -41.45 34.23
N ARG A 195 22.60 -42.05 35.40
CA ARG A 195 21.27 -42.03 36.01
C ARG A 195 20.81 -40.62 36.39
N LYS A 196 21.67 -39.81 37.01
CA LYS A 196 21.36 -38.40 37.29
C LYS A 196 21.07 -37.63 35.99
N LYS A 197 21.85 -37.83 34.93
CA LYS A 197 21.60 -37.21 33.61
C LYS A 197 20.26 -37.66 33.02
N GLN A 198 19.92 -38.95 33.10
CA GLN A 198 18.64 -39.48 32.62
C GLN A 198 17.45 -38.94 33.41
N GLU A 199 17.54 -38.87 34.74
CA GLU A 199 16.51 -38.27 35.60
C GLU A 199 16.27 -36.79 35.25
N ILE A 200 17.34 -36.03 34.94
CA ILE A 200 17.24 -34.64 34.46
C ILE A 200 16.54 -34.57 33.09
N VAL A 201 16.89 -35.43 32.15
CA VAL A 201 16.27 -35.49 30.82
C VAL A 201 14.78 -35.85 30.92
N VAL A 202 14.42 -36.83 31.75
CA VAL A 202 13.02 -37.24 31.98
C VAL A 202 12.23 -36.11 32.64
N LYS A 203 12.77 -35.43 33.66
CA LYS A 203 12.12 -34.24 34.26
C LYS A 203 11.92 -33.11 33.25
N ARG A 204 12.90 -32.85 32.38
CA ARG A 204 12.78 -31.86 31.30
C ARG A 204 11.67 -32.26 30.32
N GLN A 205 11.62 -33.51 29.89
CA GLN A 205 10.57 -34.03 28.99
C GLN A 205 9.16 -33.96 29.60
N LEU A 206 9.00 -34.30 30.88
CA LEU A 206 7.73 -34.19 31.60
C LEU A 206 7.27 -32.73 31.69
N SER A 207 8.16 -31.81 32.10
CA SER A 207 7.85 -30.38 32.14
C SER A 207 7.48 -29.80 30.77
N PHE A 208 8.04 -30.34 29.69
CA PHE A 208 7.77 -29.92 28.33
C PHE A 208 6.39 -30.43 27.87
N ARG A 209 6.06 -31.69 28.19
CA ARG A 209 4.73 -32.28 27.93
C ARG A 209 3.63 -31.55 28.70
N GLU A 210 3.86 -31.17 29.96
CA GLU A 210 2.91 -30.37 30.75
C GLU A 210 2.71 -28.97 30.19
N ARG A 211 3.78 -28.28 29.77
CA ARG A 211 3.69 -26.99 29.08
C ARG A 211 2.91 -27.08 27.76
N ILE A 212 3.11 -28.14 26.97
CA ILE A 212 2.33 -28.40 25.75
C ILE A 212 0.85 -28.66 26.09
N ARG A 213 0.57 -29.44 27.13
CA ARG A 213 -0.80 -29.74 27.56
C ARG A 213 -1.52 -28.48 28.03
N GLN A 214 -0.88 -27.63 28.83
CA GLN A 214 -1.42 -26.34 29.25
C GLN A 214 -1.65 -25.41 28.05
N ALA A 215 -0.68 -25.30 27.12
CA ALA A 215 -0.83 -24.48 25.91
C ALA A 215 -1.99 -24.96 25.00
N LYS A 216 -2.19 -26.28 24.86
CA LYS A 216 -3.34 -26.86 24.14
C LYS A 216 -4.66 -26.55 24.84
N GLN A 217 -4.68 -26.49 26.17
CA GLN A 217 -5.86 -26.15 26.97
C GLN A 217 -6.24 -24.67 26.84
N TYR A 218 -5.26 -23.76 26.82
CA TYR A 218 -5.50 -22.33 26.56
C TYR A 218 -5.95 -22.03 25.13
N SER A 219 -5.41 -22.74 24.13
CA SER A 219 -5.80 -22.59 22.72
C SER A 219 -7.26 -22.99 22.43
N LYS A 220 -7.85 -23.88 23.24
CA LYS A 220 -9.24 -24.35 23.13
C LYS A 220 -10.22 -23.57 24.01
N SER A 221 -9.79 -22.45 24.59
CA SER A 221 -10.68 -21.58 25.35
C SER A 221 -11.78 -21.03 24.43
N PRO A 222 -13.08 -21.26 24.72
CA PRO A 222 -14.18 -20.75 23.92
C PRO A 222 -14.14 -19.22 23.77
N ALA A 223 -13.57 -18.51 24.75
CA ALA A 223 -13.41 -17.07 24.72
C ALA A 223 -12.37 -16.61 23.67
N ILE A 224 -11.28 -17.36 23.52
CA ILE A 224 -10.22 -17.04 22.55
C ILE A 224 -10.67 -17.42 21.13
N GLU A 225 -11.36 -18.54 20.95
CA GLU A 225 -11.96 -18.90 19.64
C GLU A 225 -13.04 -17.90 19.21
N LYS A 226 -13.88 -17.45 20.16
CA LYS A 226 -14.87 -16.38 19.91
C LYS A 226 -14.20 -15.05 19.56
N LEU A 227 -13.09 -14.71 20.20
CA LEU A 227 -12.31 -13.52 19.84
C LEU A 227 -11.70 -13.66 18.44
N LEU A 228 -10.98 -14.75 18.15
CA LEU A 228 -10.32 -14.98 16.87
C LEU A 228 -11.30 -15.04 15.69
N SER A 229 -12.49 -15.60 15.89
CA SER A 229 -13.56 -15.65 14.87
C SER A 229 -14.17 -14.27 14.58
N SER A 230 -14.17 -13.35 15.54
CA SER A 230 -14.66 -11.97 15.35
C SER A 230 -13.68 -11.05 14.61
N LEU A 231 -12.40 -11.43 14.55
CA LEU A 231 -11.33 -10.64 13.94
C LEU A 231 -11.20 -10.86 12.43
N THR A 232 -10.75 -9.83 11.73
CA THR A 232 -10.37 -9.93 10.32
C THR A 232 -9.16 -10.86 10.14
N PRO A 233 -8.93 -11.41 8.93
CA PRO A 233 -7.78 -12.27 8.67
C PRO A 233 -6.43 -11.62 9.03
N VAL A 234 -6.29 -10.31 8.80
CA VAL A 234 -5.06 -9.56 9.09
C VAL A 234 -4.87 -9.36 10.59
N GLU A 235 -5.93 -8.99 11.32
CA GLU A 235 -5.90 -8.85 12.79
C GLU A 235 -5.59 -10.19 13.46
N ARG A 236 -6.21 -11.26 12.95
CA ARG A 236 -5.96 -12.63 13.41
C ARG A 236 -4.50 -13.02 13.18
N ALA A 237 -3.97 -12.80 11.98
CA ALA A 237 -2.57 -13.09 11.65
C ALA A 237 -1.60 -12.27 12.53
N PHE A 238 -1.88 -10.98 12.74
CA PHE A 238 -1.07 -10.13 13.61
C PHE A 238 -1.03 -10.63 15.05
N LEU A 239 -2.18 -10.96 15.64
CA LEU A 239 -2.25 -11.47 17.02
C LEU A 239 -1.61 -12.84 17.17
N GLN A 240 -1.85 -13.75 16.21
CA GLN A 240 -1.22 -15.07 16.19
C GLN A 240 0.30 -14.96 16.12
N MET A 241 0.81 -14.04 15.28
CA MET A 241 2.25 -13.74 15.18
C MET A 241 2.82 -13.27 16.51
N GLN A 242 2.14 -12.35 17.22
CA GLN A 242 2.61 -11.89 18.53
C GLN A 242 2.70 -13.03 19.54
N ILE A 243 1.66 -13.87 19.63
CA ILE A 243 1.59 -14.99 20.57
C ILE A 243 2.68 -16.04 20.26
N LYS A 244 2.89 -16.35 18.97
CA LYS A 244 3.90 -17.32 18.53
C LYS A 244 5.32 -16.82 18.81
N ALA A 245 5.62 -15.58 18.42
CA ALA A 245 6.96 -15.03 18.48
C ALA A 245 7.47 -14.77 19.91
N THR A 246 6.55 -14.63 20.89
CA THR A 246 6.90 -14.48 22.32
C THR A 246 7.61 -15.73 22.88
N ARG A 247 7.46 -16.89 22.24
CA ARG A 247 8.04 -18.16 22.69
C ARG A 247 9.50 -18.37 22.27
N TYR A 248 10.04 -17.52 21.41
CA TYR A 248 11.34 -17.69 20.78
C TYR A 248 12.26 -16.50 21.06
N ALA A 249 13.56 -16.76 21.23
CA ALA A 249 14.57 -15.72 21.31
C ALA A 249 14.57 -14.87 20.02
N PRO A 250 14.99 -13.59 20.05
CA PRO A 250 14.95 -12.70 18.89
C PRO A 250 15.55 -13.28 17.60
N LYS A 251 16.62 -14.07 17.71
CA LYS A 251 17.32 -14.70 16.58
C LYS A 251 16.60 -15.92 15.98
N ASP A 252 15.65 -16.53 16.72
CA ASP A 252 14.96 -17.77 16.35
C ASP A 252 13.50 -17.53 15.93
N LYS A 253 13.11 -16.27 15.69
CA LYS A 253 11.74 -15.89 15.30
C LYS A 253 11.50 -16.17 13.82
N TYR A 254 10.63 -17.13 13.51
CA TYR A 254 10.19 -17.43 12.14
C TYR A 254 8.76 -16.95 11.86
N PHE A 255 8.65 -16.06 10.88
CA PHE A 255 7.40 -15.53 10.36
C PHE A 255 6.93 -16.29 9.12
N THR A 256 5.66 -16.62 9.07
CA THR A 256 4.98 -17.20 7.90
C THR A 256 4.84 -16.15 6.79
N LEU A 257 4.54 -16.60 5.57
CA LEU A 257 4.33 -15.69 4.44
C LEU A 257 3.16 -14.71 4.70
N ASP A 258 2.08 -15.19 5.29
CA ASP A 258 0.87 -14.41 5.57
C ASP A 258 1.15 -13.31 6.61
N GLU A 259 1.92 -13.64 7.64
CA GLU A 259 2.38 -12.68 8.65
C GLU A 259 3.29 -11.62 8.04
N LYS A 260 4.21 -12.03 7.15
CA LYS A 260 5.08 -11.09 6.44
C LYS A 260 4.31 -10.19 5.49
N ILE A 261 3.31 -10.70 4.78
CA ILE A 261 2.43 -9.93 3.88
C ILE A 261 1.59 -8.92 4.65
N ALA A 262 1.06 -9.31 5.82
CA ALA A 262 0.38 -8.41 6.74
C ALA A 262 1.31 -7.29 7.23
N ALA A 263 2.52 -7.65 7.67
CA ALA A 263 3.54 -6.69 8.10
C ALA A 263 3.99 -5.76 6.96
N LEU A 264 4.17 -6.28 5.75
CA LEU A 264 4.48 -5.52 4.54
C LEU A 264 3.42 -4.46 4.25
N SER A 265 2.15 -4.80 4.43
CA SER A 265 1.03 -3.85 4.26
C SER A 265 1.14 -2.67 5.23
N ILE A 266 1.55 -2.92 6.48
CA ILE A 266 1.75 -1.87 7.50
C ILE A 266 2.98 -1.02 7.14
N MET A 267 4.10 -1.66 6.81
CA MET A 267 5.35 -1.00 6.43
C MET A 267 5.17 -0.06 5.24
N LYS A 268 4.40 -0.47 4.22
CA LYS A 268 4.18 0.35 3.02
C LYS A 268 3.27 1.55 3.27
N GLN A 269 2.43 1.50 4.31
CA GLN A 269 1.65 2.66 4.74
C GLN A 269 2.54 3.72 5.40
N SER A 270 3.48 3.30 6.26
CA SER A 270 4.48 4.17 6.87
C SER A 270 5.67 3.35 7.36
N SER A 271 6.83 3.54 6.73
CA SER A 271 8.11 2.94 7.15
C SER A 271 8.48 3.35 8.57
N LYS A 272 8.44 4.65 8.86
CA LYS A 272 8.74 5.22 10.18
C LYS A 272 7.85 4.64 11.28
N SER A 273 6.53 4.54 11.02
CA SER A 273 5.62 3.92 11.99
C SER A 273 5.93 2.44 12.17
N TYR A 274 6.31 1.74 11.11
CA TYR A 274 6.65 0.32 11.19
C TYR A 274 7.94 0.07 11.96
N GLU A 275 8.96 0.92 11.78
CA GLU A 275 10.21 0.90 12.57
C GLU A 275 9.94 1.12 14.05
N TYR A 276 9.05 2.05 14.39
CA TYR A 276 8.61 2.18 15.79
C TYR A 276 7.87 0.92 16.27
N LEU A 277 6.96 0.38 15.44
CA LEU A 277 6.21 -0.82 15.81
C LEU A 277 7.09 -2.05 15.97
N THR A 278 8.23 -2.17 15.27
CA THR A 278 9.16 -3.30 15.46
C THR A 278 9.92 -3.24 16.78
N GLN A 279 10.00 -2.06 17.41
CA GLN A 279 10.55 -1.90 18.76
C GLN A 279 9.55 -2.37 19.84
N VAL A 280 8.25 -2.28 19.55
CA VAL A 280 7.16 -2.60 20.50
C VAL A 280 6.57 -3.99 20.29
N PHE A 281 6.49 -4.45 19.04
CA PHE A 281 5.84 -5.69 18.63
C PHE A 281 6.83 -6.62 17.93
N ASN A 282 6.54 -7.93 18.01
CA ASN A 282 7.26 -8.94 17.26
C ASN A 282 6.89 -8.84 15.77
N LEU A 283 7.70 -8.13 15.01
CA LEU A 283 7.50 -7.88 13.59
C LEU A 283 8.73 -8.29 12.77
N PRO A 284 8.56 -8.72 11.50
CA PRO A 284 9.67 -8.95 10.59
C PRO A 284 10.55 -7.71 10.42
N SER A 285 11.86 -7.88 10.24
CA SER A 285 12.73 -6.76 9.88
C SER A 285 12.35 -6.19 8.51
N MET A 286 12.60 -4.91 8.28
CA MET A 286 12.34 -4.27 6.98
C MET A 286 13.06 -4.99 5.84
N ARG A 287 14.30 -5.43 6.09
CA ARG A 287 15.07 -6.25 5.16
C ARG A 287 14.36 -7.54 4.76
N THR A 288 13.73 -8.22 5.72
CA THR A 288 12.93 -9.43 5.44
C THR A 288 11.75 -9.11 4.53
N LEU A 289 11.09 -7.96 4.74
CA LEU A 289 9.95 -7.53 3.93
C LEU A 289 10.36 -7.09 2.51
N GLN A 290 11.50 -6.40 2.37
CA GLN A 290 12.07 -6.02 1.08
C GLN A 290 12.49 -7.25 0.27
N SER A 291 13.09 -8.26 0.91
CA SER A 291 13.45 -9.53 0.25
C SER A 291 12.24 -10.22 -0.39
N ILE A 292 11.06 -10.17 0.23
CA ILE A 292 9.83 -10.72 -0.35
C ILE A 292 9.44 -10.00 -1.65
N LEU A 293 9.61 -8.69 -1.70
CA LEU A 293 9.32 -7.91 -2.92
C LEU A 293 10.31 -8.21 -4.03
N GLN A 294 11.57 -8.54 -3.68
CA GLN A 294 12.60 -8.93 -4.63
C GLN A 294 12.35 -10.31 -5.23
N GLU A 295 11.71 -11.24 -4.50
CA GLU A 295 11.32 -12.55 -5.05
C GLU A 295 10.32 -12.42 -6.23
N VAL A 296 9.53 -11.35 -6.26
CA VAL A 296 8.54 -11.13 -7.33
C VAL A 296 9.16 -10.30 -8.45
N ASN A 297 9.63 -11.00 -9.48
CA ASN A 297 10.23 -10.42 -10.70
C ASN A 297 9.18 -9.77 -11.62
N ILE A 298 8.74 -8.56 -11.27
CA ILE A 298 7.91 -7.70 -12.12
C ILE A 298 8.82 -6.67 -12.80
N HIS A 299 8.62 -6.47 -14.11
CA HIS A 299 9.31 -5.46 -14.91
C HIS A 299 8.31 -4.80 -15.88
N PRO A 300 8.67 -3.65 -16.50
CA PRO A 300 7.85 -3.04 -17.54
C PRO A 300 7.49 -4.02 -18.68
N GLY A 301 6.29 -3.86 -19.22
CA GLY A 301 5.70 -4.73 -20.22
C GLY A 301 4.91 -5.93 -19.67
N PRO A 302 4.39 -6.79 -20.55
CA PRO A 302 3.65 -7.98 -20.15
C PRO A 302 4.58 -9.05 -19.57
N ILE A 303 4.12 -9.75 -18.53
CA ILE A 303 4.95 -10.67 -17.75
C ILE A 303 4.54 -12.12 -18.03
N ASN A 304 5.50 -12.94 -18.47
CA ASN A 304 5.23 -14.31 -18.94
C ASN A 304 4.56 -15.21 -17.89
N PHE A 305 5.07 -15.24 -16.65
CA PHE A 305 4.49 -16.10 -15.61
C PHE A 305 3.07 -15.64 -15.22
N VAL A 306 2.81 -14.33 -15.22
CA VAL A 306 1.49 -13.75 -14.97
C VAL A 306 0.52 -14.17 -16.07
N ASN A 307 0.94 -14.13 -17.34
CA ASN A 307 0.14 -14.56 -18.48
C ASN A 307 -0.19 -16.06 -18.43
N GLN A 308 0.76 -16.89 -18.00
CA GLN A 308 0.53 -18.33 -17.81
C GLN A 308 -0.46 -18.60 -16.67
N HIS A 309 -0.38 -17.85 -15.57
CA HIS A 309 -1.32 -17.98 -14.47
C HIS A 309 -2.72 -17.47 -14.84
N LEU A 310 -2.81 -16.38 -15.58
CA LEU A 310 -4.07 -15.89 -16.15
C LEU A 310 -4.77 -17.00 -16.93
N LYS A 311 -4.06 -17.70 -17.82
CA LYS A 311 -4.57 -18.89 -18.55
C LYS A 311 -5.10 -19.99 -17.63
N LYS A 312 -4.46 -20.25 -16.49
CA LYS A 312 -4.92 -21.26 -15.52
C LYS A 312 -6.21 -20.80 -14.83
N GLN A 313 -6.25 -19.54 -14.37
CA GLN A 313 -7.43 -18.99 -13.70
C GLN A 313 -8.65 -18.95 -14.62
N VAL A 314 -8.47 -18.55 -15.88
CA VAL A 314 -9.56 -18.47 -16.86
C VAL A 314 -10.24 -19.82 -17.10
N LYS A 315 -9.52 -20.94 -16.99
CA LYS A 315 -10.12 -22.28 -17.09
C LYS A 315 -11.09 -22.61 -15.96
N LEU A 316 -10.90 -21.99 -14.79
CA LEU A 316 -11.75 -22.18 -13.61
C LEU A 316 -12.95 -21.23 -13.59
N MET A 317 -12.99 -20.24 -14.49
CA MET A 317 -14.03 -19.22 -14.53
C MET A 317 -15.28 -19.71 -15.24
N LYS A 318 -16.44 -19.24 -14.77
CA LYS A 318 -17.72 -19.39 -15.49
C LYS A 318 -17.70 -18.53 -16.75
N GLU A 319 -18.43 -18.95 -17.79
CA GLU A 319 -18.44 -18.25 -19.09
C GLU A 319 -18.77 -16.75 -18.99
N ARG A 320 -19.74 -16.38 -18.15
CA ARG A 320 -20.11 -14.97 -17.94
C ARG A 320 -19.02 -14.15 -17.26
N ASP A 321 -18.22 -14.78 -16.39
CA ASP A 321 -17.13 -14.11 -15.69
C ASP A 321 -15.90 -13.91 -16.58
N LYS A 322 -15.77 -14.67 -17.67
CA LYS A 322 -14.70 -14.49 -18.68
C LYS A 322 -14.90 -13.25 -19.54
N VAL A 323 -16.09 -12.65 -19.55
CA VAL A 323 -16.39 -11.46 -20.35
C VAL A 323 -15.76 -10.23 -19.70
N CYS A 324 -14.86 -9.58 -20.42
CA CYS A 324 -14.01 -8.52 -19.90
C CYS A 324 -13.81 -7.37 -20.89
N PHE A 325 -13.25 -6.27 -20.39
CA PHE A 325 -12.78 -5.15 -21.18
C PHE A 325 -11.36 -4.77 -20.76
N LEU A 326 -10.66 -4.08 -21.65
CA LEU A 326 -9.33 -3.53 -21.39
C LEU A 326 -9.42 -2.01 -21.24
N THR A 327 -8.75 -1.47 -20.22
CA THR A 327 -8.61 -0.03 -20.01
C THR A 327 -7.17 0.36 -19.71
N TRP A 328 -6.80 1.58 -20.08
CA TRP A 328 -5.47 2.14 -19.82
C TRP A 328 -5.54 3.64 -19.56
N ASP A 329 -4.65 4.12 -18.71
CA ASP A 329 -4.49 5.53 -18.36
C ASP A 329 -3.05 5.72 -17.87
N GLU A 330 -2.61 6.97 -17.80
CA GLU A 330 -1.25 7.33 -17.40
C GLU A 330 -1.24 7.97 -16.01
N MET A 331 -0.17 7.71 -15.26
CA MET A 331 0.13 8.36 -14.00
C MET A 331 1.45 9.12 -14.13
N SER A 332 1.46 10.41 -13.81
CA SER A 332 2.70 11.17 -13.68
C SER A 332 3.54 10.66 -12.50
N LEU A 333 4.85 10.64 -12.72
CA LEU A 333 5.93 10.23 -11.84
C LEU A 333 6.87 11.41 -11.57
N GLN A 334 7.67 11.29 -10.50
CA GLN A 334 8.79 12.18 -10.26
C GLN A 334 10.00 11.72 -11.07
N LEU A 335 10.65 12.67 -11.74
CA LEU A 335 11.95 12.45 -12.37
C LEU A 335 12.97 12.09 -11.29
N HIS A 336 13.48 10.87 -11.38
CA HIS A 336 14.45 10.33 -10.45
C HIS A 336 15.10 9.10 -11.07
N VAL A 337 16.40 8.93 -10.85
CA VAL A 337 17.14 7.73 -11.22
C VAL A 337 17.58 6.97 -9.98
N ASP A 338 17.40 5.65 -10.00
CA ASP A 338 17.73 4.75 -8.91
C ASP A 338 18.54 3.57 -9.45
N TYR A 339 19.53 3.07 -8.74
CA TYR A 339 20.25 1.87 -9.16
C TYR A 339 19.58 0.61 -8.63
N ASP A 340 19.10 -0.26 -9.53
CA ASP A 340 18.60 -1.59 -9.18
C ASP A 340 19.77 -2.58 -9.27
N ALA A 341 20.41 -2.82 -8.12
CA ALA A 341 21.55 -3.74 -8.02
C ALA A 341 21.18 -5.19 -8.37
N THR A 342 19.94 -5.61 -8.12
CA THR A 342 19.45 -6.96 -8.46
C THR A 342 19.36 -7.14 -9.96
N LYS A 343 18.85 -6.14 -10.69
CA LYS A 343 18.76 -6.15 -12.16
C LYS A 343 20.02 -5.63 -12.86
N LYS A 344 20.99 -5.09 -12.09
CA LYS A 344 22.22 -4.45 -12.57
C LYS A 344 21.98 -3.29 -13.54
N HIS A 345 20.90 -2.52 -13.37
CA HIS A 345 20.60 -1.37 -14.25
C HIS A 345 20.09 -0.17 -13.48
N ILE A 346 20.12 1.00 -14.12
CA ILE A 346 19.59 2.23 -13.54
C ILE A 346 18.11 2.37 -13.93
N LEU A 347 17.21 2.47 -12.97
CA LEU A 347 15.79 2.82 -13.11
C LEU A 347 15.64 4.35 -13.33
N GLY A 348 14.48 4.79 -13.83
CA GLY A 348 14.21 6.21 -14.09
C GLY A 348 14.28 6.63 -15.56
N PHE A 349 14.56 5.68 -16.46
CA PHE A 349 14.52 5.88 -17.90
C PHE A 349 13.26 5.30 -18.55
N GLU A 350 12.94 5.75 -19.76
CA GLU A 350 11.96 5.11 -20.63
C GLU A 350 12.25 3.62 -20.76
N ASP A 351 11.27 2.80 -20.40
CA ASP A 351 11.40 1.36 -20.36
C ASP A 351 10.11 0.70 -20.86
N PHE A 352 10.23 0.04 -22.00
CA PHE A 352 9.15 -0.65 -22.68
C PHE A 352 9.19 -2.18 -22.46
N GLY A 353 10.02 -2.64 -21.51
CA GLY A 353 10.26 -4.04 -21.18
C GLY A 353 11.36 -4.67 -22.02
N LYS A 354 11.22 -4.65 -23.36
CA LYS A 354 12.24 -5.18 -24.29
C LYS A 354 13.25 -4.14 -24.76
N LYS A 355 12.89 -2.87 -24.63
CA LYS A 355 13.64 -1.74 -25.16
C LYS A 355 13.61 -0.61 -24.16
N ARG A 356 14.79 -0.04 -23.90
CA ARG A 356 15.00 1.15 -23.10
C ARG A 356 15.56 2.28 -23.98
N ARG A 357 15.37 3.53 -23.56
CA ARG A 357 15.87 4.71 -24.29
C ARG A 357 16.52 5.69 -23.32
N ALA A 358 17.47 6.47 -23.85
CA ALA A 358 18.17 7.55 -23.14
C ALA A 358 17.27 8.77 -22.89
N ARG A 359 16.10 8.56 -22.26
CA ARG A 359 15.13 9.59 -21.90
C ARG A 359 14.59 9.29 -20.52
N PHE A 360 14.48 10.30 -19.67
CA PHE A 360 13.99 10.11 -18.31
C PHE A 360 12.48 9.93 -18.30
N ALA A 361 12.01 8.96 -17.54
CA ALA A 361 10.60 8.66 -17.45
C ALA A 361 9.91 9.58 -16.43
N ASP A 362 8.86 10.25 -16.86
CA ASP A 362 8.00 11.12 -16.03
C ASP A 362 6.54 10.61 -15.98
N HIS A 363 6.23 9.51 -16.69
CA HIS A 363 4.92 8.87 -16.68
C HIS A 363 5.01 7.33 -16.60
N ALA A 364 4.04 6.72 -15.92
CA ALA A 364 3.74 5.29 -15.99
C ALA A 364 2.40 5.07 -16.72
N LEU A 365 2.43 4.38 -17.86
CA LEU A 365 1.22 3.88 -18.54
C LEU A 365 0.86 2.51 -17.98
N VAL A 366 -0.38 2.31 -17.52
CA VAL A 366 -0.83 1.02 -16.99
C VAL A 366 -2.01 0.50 -17.77
N PHE A 367 -1.96 -0.77 -18.15
CA PHE A 367 -3.05 -1.51 -18.75
C PHE A 367 -3.70 -2.43 -17.70
N MET A 368 -5.02 -2.30 -17.56
CA MET A 368 -5.82 -3.08 -16.61
C MET A 368 -6.95 -3.80 -17.36
N VAL A 369 -7.04 -5.11 -17.16
CA VAL A 369 -8.17 -5.91 -17.60
C VAL A 369 -9.21 -5.99 -16.48
N ARG A 370 -10.50 -5.92 -16.83
CA ARG A 370 -11.60 -5.97 -15.87
C ARG A 370 -12.76 -6.80 -16.38
N GLY A 371 -13.29 -7.68 -15.52
CA GLY A 371 -14.49 -8.47 -15.79
C GLY A 371 -15.77 -7.64 -15.69
N ILE A 372 -16.71 -7.84 -16.59
CA ILE A 372 -17.97 -7.09 -16.64
C ILE A 372 -18.99 -7.60 -15.61
N GLN A 373 -19.07 -8.93 -15.42
CA GLN A 373 -20.07 -9.55 -14.55
C GLN A 373 -19.76 -9.39 -13.05
N SER A 374 -18.60 -9.88 -12.63
CA SER A 374 -18.16 -9.92 -11.22
C SER A 374 -17.27 -8.75 -10.84
N GLY A 375 -16.85 -7.91 -11.80
CA GLY A 375 -16.07 -6.70 -11.54
C GLY A 375 -14.63 -6.95 -11.11
N TRP A 376 -14.13 -8.19 -11.21
CA TRP A 376 -12.71 -8.52 -10.95
C TRP A 376 -11.80 -7.66 -11.82
N LYS A 377 -10.61 -7.34 -11.33
CA LYS A 377 -9.65 -6.48 -12.05
C LYS A 377 -8.23 -7.03 -11.92
N PHE A 378 -7.38 -6.73 -12.89
CA PHE A 378 -5.97 -7.08 -12.81
C PHE A 378 -5.12 -6.12 -13.66
N PRO A 379 -4.16 -5.38 -13.08
CA PRO A 379 -3.21 -4.58 -13.84
C PRO A 379 -2.21 -5.52 -14.53
N LEU A 380 -2.35 -5.69 -15.83
CA LEU A 380 -1.69 -6.74 -16.61
C LEU A 380 -0.28 -6.34 -17.06
N ALA A 381 -0.06 -5.05 -17.34
CA ALA A 381 1.23 -4.51 -17.76
C ALA A 381 1.34 -3.03 -17.39
N TYR A 382 2.57 -2.56 -17.21
CA TYR A 382 2.89 -1.14 -17.13
C TYR A 382 4.12 -0.80 -17.96
N TYR A 383 4.28 0.46 -18.35
CA TYR A 383 5.42 0.97 -19.12
C TYR A 383 5.86 2.32 -18.55
N PHE A 384 7.17 2.58 -18.57
CA PHE A 384 7.73 3.88 -18.20
C PHE A 384 8.00 4.71 -19.45
N CYS A 385 7.53 5.95 -19.47
CA CYS A 385 7.49 6.80 -20.65
C CYS A 385 7.94 8.23 -20.33
N ASP A 386 8.52 8.90 -21.34
CA ASP A 386 8.85 10.33 -21.32
C ASP A 386 7.74 11.10 -22.06
N GLY A 387 6.94 11.85 -21.30
CA GLY A 387 5.83 12.64 -21.76
C GLY A 387 4.75 11.84 -22.49
N ALA A 388 4.22 12.44 -23.56
CA ALA A 388 3.14 11.85 -24.34
C ALA A 388 3.66 10.74 -25.27
N ILE A 389 3.20 9.52 -25.04
CA ILE A 389 3.55 8.33 -25.81
C ILE A 389 3.18 8.50 -27.29
N ARG A 390 4.08 8.08 -28.18
CA ARG A 390 3.81 8.03 -29.62
C ARG A 390 2.61 7.14 -29.91
N THR A 391 1.64 7.64 -30.67
CA THR A 391 0.39 6.92 -30.94
C THR A 391 0.62 5.53 -31.57
N ASP A 392 1.62 5.38 -32.44
CA ASP A 392 1.91 4.09 -33.07
C ASP A 392 2.41 3.04 -32.06
N GLN A 393 3.21 3.47 -31.08
CA GLN A 393 3.69 2.61 -30.00
C GLN A 393 2.53 2.18 -29.09
N LEU A 394 1.62 3.10 -28.76
CA LEU A 394 0.43 2.80 -27.98
C LEU A 394 -0.47 1.77 -28.70
N ILE A 395 -0.64 1.90 -30.02
CA ILE A 395 -1.41 0.95 -30.83
C ILE A 395 -0.79 -0.45 -30.78
N GLU A 396 0.54 -0.55 -30.88
CA GLU A 396 1.27 -1.83 -30.77
C GLU A 396 0.99 -2.50 -29.41
N TRP A 397 1.15 -1.76 -28.31
CA TRP A 397 0.88 -2.31 -26.97
C TRP A 397 -0.58 -2.69 -26.75
N ILE A 398 -1.54 -1.90 -27.26
CA ILE A 398 -2.96 -2.27 -27.22
C ILE A 398 -3.18 -3.61 -27.94
N LYS A 399 -2.58 -3.80 -29.13
CA LYS A 399 -2.70 -5.05 -29.91
C LYS A 399 -2.07 -6.24 -29.17
N ASP A 400 -0.86 -6.07 -28.64
CA ASP A 400 -0.15 -7.13 -27.92
C ASP A 400 -0.89 -7.56 -26.65
N ILE A 401 -1.37 -6.60 -25.87
CA ILE A 401 -2.09 -6.87 -24.62
C ILE A 401 -3.46 -7.48 -24.91
N ALA A 402 -4.18 -6.97 -25.92
CA ALA A 402 -5.43 -7.58 -26.36
C ALA A 402 -5.22 -9.03 -26.80
N LYS A 403 -4.15 -9.32 -27.54
CA LYS A 403 -3.78 -10.69 -27.92
C LYS A 403 -3.53 -11.57 -26.69
N ILE A 404 -2.79 -11.11 -25.70
CA ILE A 404 -2.56 -11.86 -24.44
C ILE A 404 -3.89 -12.19 -23.74
N ILE A 405 -4.82 -11.24 -23.68
CA ILE A 405 -6.14 -11.43 -23.05
C ILE A 405 -6.94 -12.47 -23.85
N ILE A 406 -7.04 -12.33 -25.16
CA ILE A 406 -7.81 -13.25 -26.02
C ILE A 406 -7.21 -14.66 -25.98
N ASP A 407 -5.89 -14.78 -26.12
CA ASP A 407 -5.17 -16.06 -26.08
C ASP A 407 -5.22 -16.72 -24.69
N SER A 408 -5.60 -15.97 -23.64
CA SER A 408 -5.83 -16.53 -22.30
C SER A 408 -7.16 -17.28 -22.16
N GLY A 409 -8.08 -17.10 -23.12
CA GLY A 409 -9.44 -17.65 -23.11
C GLY A 409 -10.50 -16.67 -22.58
N LEU A 410 -10.15 -15.41 -22.32
CA LEU A 410 -11.09 -14.36 -21.96
C LEU A 410 -11.83 -13.82 -23.18
N TYR A 411 -13.05 -13.33 -22.97
CA TYR A 411 -13.84 -12.67 -24.01
C TYR A 411 -13.67 -11.16 -23.90
N LEU A 412 -12.78 -10.60 -24.72
CA LEU A 412 -12.50 -9.17 -24.75
C LEU A 412 -13.52 -8.46 -25.64
N VAL A 413 -14.52 -7.83 -25.03
CA VAL A 413 -15.65 -7.24 -25.79
C VAL A 413 -15.56 -5.72 -25.95
N ALA A 414 -14.73 -5.04 -25.16
CA ALA A 414 -14.62 -3.59 -25.21
C ALA A 414 -13.22 -3.05 -24.84
N PHE A 415 -12.95 -1.85 -25.36
CA PHE A 415 -11.86 -0.97 -24.91
C PHE A 415 -12.45 0.27 -24.27
N ILE A 416 -11.85 0.72 -23.16
CA ILE A 416 -12.29 1.93 -22.45
C ILE A 416 -11.09 2.85 -22.21
N CYS A 417 -11.10 4.04 -22.79
CA CYS A 417 -10.06 5.04 -22.63
C CYS A 417 -10.64 6.44 -22.39
N ASN A 418 -9.81 7.39 -21.94
CA ASN A 418 -10.20 8.79 -21.86
C ASN A 418 -10.32 9.43 -23.26
N ASP A 419 -10.86 10.65 -23.34
CA ASP A 419 -11.06 11.41 -24.58
C ASP A 419 -9.86 12.29 -24.97
N GLU A 420 -8.64 11.92 -24.54
CA GLU A 420 -7.43 12.63 -24.95
C GLU A 420 -7.10 12.38 -26.42
N LYS A 421 -6.50 13.39 -27.08
CA LYS A 421 -6.17 13.36 -28.51
C LYS A 421 -5.42 12.10 -28.93
N LYS A 422 -4.46 11.65 -28.11
CA LYS A 422 -3.66 10.45 -28.36
C LYS A 422 -4.51 9.17 -28.43
N ASN A 423 -5.44 9.01 -27.49
CA ASN A 423 -6.33 7.85 -27.41
C ASN A 423 -7.35 7.87 -28.55
N ILE A 424 -7.92 9.04 -28.86
CA ILE A 424 -8.82 9.21 -30.01
C ILE A 424 -8.10 8.80 -31.31
N THR A 425 -6.86 9.26 -31.49
CA THR A 425 -6.06 8.96 -32.69
C THR A 425 -5.74 7.47 -32.77
N ALA A 426 -5.37 6.84 -31.65
CA ALA A 426 -5.10 5.41 -31.57
C ALA A 426 -6.34 4.57 -31.95
N ILE A 427 -7.50 4.90 -31.38
CA ILE A 427 -8.77 4.22 -31.66
C ILE A 427 -9.17 4.39 -33.14
N ASN A 428 -9.02 5.59 -33.71
CA ASN A 428 -9.35 5.84 -35.10
C ASN A 428 -8.45 5.07 -36.06
N LYS A 429 -7.14 4.99 -35.78
CA LYS A 429 -6.19 4.16 -36.55
C LYS A 429 -6.55 2.67 -36.45
N LEU A 430 -6.86 2.17 -35.24
CA LEU A 430 -7.31 0.78 -35.03
C LEU A 430 -8.60 0.45 -35.77
N LYS A 431 -9.57 1.37 -35.79
CA LYS A 431 -10.81 1.24 -36.58
C LYS A 431 -10.53 1.17 -38.07
N LEU A 432 -9.66 2.04 -38.58
CA LEU A 432 -9.27 2.07 -39.99
C LEU A 432 -8.58 0.77 -40.42
N ASP A 433 -7.65 0.25 -39.62
CA ASP A 433 -6.99 -1.04 -39.84
C ASP A 433 -8.03 -2.17 -39.93
N SER A 434 -9.01 -2.17 -39.02
CA SER A 434 -10.06 -3.17 -38.97
C SER A 434 -11.00 -3.09 -40.17
N ALA A 435 -11.37 -1.88 -40.60
CA ALA A 435 -12.17 -1.65 -41.80
C ALA A 435 -11.47 -2.20 -43.05
N ARG A 436 -10.16 -1.94 -43.18
CA ARG A 436 -9.33 -2.47 -44.27
C ARG A 436 -9.28 -4.00 -44.25
N GLN A 437 -9.13 -4.62 -43.08
CA GLN A 437 -9.12 -6.08 -42.94
C GLN A 437 -10.47 -6.71 -43.31
N LYS A 438 -11.58 -6.14 -42.85
CA LYS A 438 -12.94 -6.63 -43.16
C LYS A 438 -13.26 -6.47 -44.66
N SER A 439 -12.89 -5.34 -45.26
CA SER A 439 -13.03 -5.10 -46.70
C SER A 439 -12.27 -6.13 -47.52
N LYS A 440 -11.01 -6.43 -47.18
CA LYS A 440 -10.22 -7.49 -47.83
C LYS A 440 -10.86 -8.89 -47.73
N ARG A 441 -11.68 -9.13 -46.71
CA ARG A 441 -12.41 -10.40 -46.49
C ARG A 441 -13.84 -10.37 -47.03
N GLY A 442 -14.27 -9.30 -47.70
CA GLY A 442 -15.65 -9.13 -48.16
C GLY A 442 -16.69 -9.00 -47.03
N GLN A 443 -16.27 -8.61 -45.83
CA GLN A 443 -17.14 -8.52 -44.65
C GLN A 443 -17.59 -7.08 -44.38
N LEU A 444 -18.84 -6.93 -43.91
CA LEU A 444 -19.38 -5.65 -43.46
C LEU A 444 -18.65 -5.11 -42.23
N TYR A 445 -18.39 -3.80 -42.22
CA TYR A 445 -17.70 -3.12 -41.13
C TYR A 445 -18.68 -2.30 -40.29
N TYR A 446 -18.77 -2.62 -38.99
CA TYR A 446 -19.73 -2.01 -38.06
C TYR A 446 -19.14 -0.99 -37.09
N GLY A 447 -17.91 -0.52 -37.36
CA GLY A 447 -17.21 0.44 -36.49
C GLY A 447 -16.44 -0.18 -35.32
N TYR A 448 -16.26 -1.51 -35.31
CA TYR A 448 -15.52 -2.25 -34.29
C TYR A 448 -14.01 -2.27 -34.55
N ILE A 449 -13.24 -2.65 -33.54
CA ILE A 449 -11.82 -2.95 -33.67
C ILE A 449 -11.67 -4.47 -33.70
N THR A 450 -11.11 -5.03 -34.77
CA THR A 450 -10.93 -6.47 -34.92
C THR A 450 -9.50 -6.87 -34.56
N ILE A 451 -9.33 -7.69 -33.53
CA ILE A 451 -8.03 -8.26 -33.11
C ILE A 451 -8.22 -9.76 -32.90
N ASN A 452 -7.35 -10.60 -33.47
CA ASN A 452 -7.46 -12.06 -33.43
C ASN A 452 -8.87 -12.59 -33.77
N ASN A 453 -9.51 -12.01 -34.79
CA ASN A 453 -10.88 -12.32 -35.23
C ASN A 453 -11.99 -12.05 -34.17
N GLN A 454 -11.69 -11.37 -33.06
CA GLN A 454 -12.69 -10.85 -32.14
C GLN A 454 -12.96 -9.37 -32.42
N ASP A 455 -14.24 -9.00 -32.48
CA ASP A 455 -14.68 -7.62 -32.66
C ASP A 455 -14.87 -6.94 -31.28
N ILE A 456 -14.13 -5.86 -31.07
CA ILE A 456 -14.01 -5.14 -29.79
C ILE A 456 -14.66 -3.76 -29.94
N ILE A 457 -15.52 -3.38 -29.00
CA ILE A 457 -16.24 -2.09 -29.01
C ILE A 457 -15.39 -1.02 -28.30
N PRO A 458 -14.99 0.06 -28.98
CA PRO A 458 -14.33 1.18 -28.31
C PRO A 458 -15.35 2.10 -27.63
N LEU A 459 -15.13 2.37 -26.35
CA LEU A 459 -15.90 3.28 -25.50
C LEU A 459 -14.98 4.36 -24.92
N TYR A 460 -15.52 5.56 -24.71
CA TYR A 460 -14.83 6.60 -23.97
C TYR A 460 -15.37 6.71 -22.56
N ASP A 461 -14.49 7.05 -21.61
CA ASP A 461 -14.80 7.13 -20.18
C ASP A 461 -15.88 8.19 -19.88
N PRO A 462 -17.10 7.82 -19.46
CA PRO A 462 -18.17 8.79 -19.22
C PRO A 462 -17.84 9.89 -18.19
N PRO A 463 -17.16 9.59 -17.05
CA PRO A 463 -16.68 10.60 -16.11
C PRO A 463 -15.72 11.63 -16.74
N HIS A 464 -14.88 11.26 -17.70
CA HIS A 464 -14.09 12.22 -18.47
C HIS A 464 -14.94 13.00 -19.48
N LEU A 465 -15.86 12.33 -20.20
CA LEU A 465 -16.71 12.99 -21.18
C LEU A 465 -17.57 14.10 -20.55
N ILE A 466 -18.17 13.86 -19.38
CA ILE A 466 -18.96 14.88 -18.65
C ILE A 466 -18.08 16.04 -18.17
N LYS A 467 -16.84 15.74 -17.74
CA LYS A 467 -15.84 16.75 -17.38
C LYS A 467 -15.44 17.59 -18.59
N SER A 468 -15.29 16.98 -19.77
CA SER A 468 -14.97 17.67 -21.01
C SER A 468 -16.11 18.57 -21.49
N VAL A 469 -17.38 18.14 -21.35
CA VAL A 469 -18.56 18.99 -21.59
C VAL A 469 -18.52 20.23 -20.68
N ARG A 470 -18.32 20.05 -19.37
CA ARG A 470 -18.15 21.17 -18.43
C ARG A 470 -17.01 22.09 -18.85
N ASN A 471 -15.85 21.53 -19.19
CA ASN A 471 -14.67 22.31 -19.54
C ASN A 471 -14.86 23.14 -20.83
N ASN A 472 -15.68 22.67 -21.77
CA ASN A 472 -16.02 23.44 -22.97
C ASN A 472 -17.03 24.54 -22.64
N LEU A 473 -18.04 24.24 -21.83
CA LEU A 473 -19.00 25.26 -21.37
C LEU A 473 -18.34 26.44 -20.66
N LEU A 474 -17.23 26.23 -19.93
CA LEU A 474 -16.48 27.32 -19.28
C LEU A 474 -16.11 28.47 -20.22
N ASN A 475 -15.82 28.17 -21.50
CA ASN A 475 -15.29 29.13 -22.46
C ASN A 475 -16.20 29.34 -23.68
N ASN A 476 -17.15 28.43 -23.90
CA ASN A 476 -17.97 28.37 -25.11
C ASN A 476 -19.43 28.14 -24.71
N ASP A 477 -20.37 28.54 -25.56
CA ASP A 477 -21.77 28.16 -25.38
C ASP A 477 -22.05 26.84 -26.12
N LEU A 478 -23.05 26.10 -25.63
CA LEU A 478 -23.56 24.92 -26.34
C LEU A 478 -24.88 25.29 -27.03
N GLU A 479 -24.86 25.33 -28.35
CA GLU A 479 -26.07 25.39 -29.18
C GLU A 479 -26.66 24.00 -29.32
N PHE A 480 -27.98 23.89 -29.23
CA PHE A 480 -28.67 22.60 -29.27
C PHE A 480 -30.04 22.68 -29.94
N ASP A 481 -30.50 21.52 -30.39
CA ASP A 481 -31.74 21.36 -31.16
C ASP A 481 -31.78 22.31 -32.38
N CYS A 482 -30.65 22.42 -33.08
CA CYS A 482 -30.53 23.23 -34.29
C CYS A 482 -31.52 22.74 -35.36
N VAL A 483 -32.55 23.54 -35.65
CA VAL A 483 -33.51 23.33 -36.74
C VAL A 483 -33.61 24.61 -37.56
N GLU A 484 -33.57 24.51 -38.89
CA GLU A 484 -33.72 25.67 -39.77
C GLU A 484 -35.10 26.30 -39.59
N GLY A 485 -35.13 27.62 -39.35
CA GLY A 485 -36.36 28.38 -39.13
C GLY A 485 -36.84 28.46 -37.67
N GLU A 486 -36.22 27.73 -36.74
CA GLU A 486 -36.51 27.84 -35.30
C GLU A 486 -35.57 28.82 -34.58
N GLU A 487 -36.04 29.36 -33.46
CA GLU A 487 -35.21 30.23 -32.62
C GLU A 487 -34.05 29.45 -32.01
N ARG A 488 -32.83 30.00 -32.15
CA ARG A 488 -31.61 29.37 -31.63
C ARG A 488 -31.66 29.27 -30.09
N LYS A 489 -31.25 28.11 -29.57
CA LYS A 489 -31.20 27.79 -28.14
C LYS A 489 -29.77 27.56 -27.69
N PHE A 490 -29.42 28.10 -26.52
CA PHE A 490 -28.05 28.04 -26.01
C PHE A 490 -28.01 27.75 -24.51
N ALA A 491 -27.08 26.87 -24.11
CA ALA A 491 -26.67 26.73 -22.73
C ALA A 491 -25.36 27.49 -22.51
N SER A 492 -25.33 28.34 -21.49
CA SER A 492 -24.18 29.21 -21.20
C SER A 492 -23.68 29.09 -19.77
N TRP A 493 -22.37 29.21 -19.58
CA TRP A 493 -21.75 29.21 -18.25
C TRP A 493 -22.13 30.44 -17.42
N GLU A 494 -22.39 31.58 -18.07
CA GLU A 494 -22.83 32.81 -17.42
C GLU A 494 -24.07 32.55 -16.53
N ILE A 495 -25.02 31.77 -17.04
CA ILE A 495 -26.25 31.40 -16.32
C ILE A 495 -25.96 30.52 -15.10
N ILE A 496 -25.00 29.60 -15.22
CA ILE A 496 -24.56 28.73 -14.12
C ILE A 496 -23.87 29.56 -13.03
N GLU A 497 -23.05 30.52 -13.44
CA GLU A 497 -22.38 31.46 -12.54
C GLU A 497 -23.38 32.36 -11.82
N GLN A 498 -24.36 32.91 -12.55
CA GLN A 498 -25.44 33.70 -11.97
C GLN A 498 -26.26 32.90 -10.95
N ALA A 499 -26.58 31.63 -11.25
CA ALA A 499 -27.29 30.75 -10.32
C ALA A 499 -26.52 30.52 -9.02
N TYR A 500 -25.20 30.36 -9.10
CA TYR A 500 -24.35 30.25 -7.93
C TYR A 500 -24.36 31.54 -7.10
N HIS A 501 -24.26 32.71 -7.74
CA HIS A 501 -24.34 33.99 -7.03
C HIS A 501 -25.69 34.22 -6.35
N MET A 502 -26.79 33.81 -6.98
CA MET A 502 -28.14 33.85 -6.37
C MET A 502 -28.27 32.92 -5.16
N ASP A 503 -27.65 31.74 -5.19
CA ASP A 503 -27.66 30.78 -4.07
C ASP A 503 -26.76 31.20 -2.89
N LEU A 504 -25.81 32.13 -3.09
CA LEU A 504 -24.95 32.65 -2.02
C LEU A 504 -25.63 33.64 -1.08
N THR A 505 -26.89 34.00 -1.35
CA THR A 505 -27.66 34.98 -0.56
C THR A 505 -27.78 34.64 0.93
N HIS A 506 -27.94 33.36 1.26
CA HIS A 506 -27.98 32.90 2.64
C HIS A 506 -26.85 31.92 2.89
N SER A 507 -25.87 32.30 3.71
CA SER A 507 -24.72 31.44 4.04
C SER A 507 -25.12 30.14 4.75
N VAL A 508 -26.22 30.14 5.50
CA VAL A 508 -26.71 28.99 6.29
C VAL A 508 -27.70 28.10 5.52
N TYR A 509 -28.59 28.69 4.70
CA TYR A 509 -29.71 27.98 4.07
C TYR A 509 -29.57 27.87 2.54
N ARG A 510 -28.36 27.60 2.06
CA ARG A 510 -28.11 27.40 0.63
C ARG A 510 -28.90 26.21 0.08
N LEU A 511 -29.51 26.37 -1.09
CA LEU A 511 -30.17 25.29 -1.83
C LEU A 511 -29.17 24.42 -2.57
N MET A 512 -27.97 24.95 -2.89
CA MET A 512 -26.89 24.20 -3.54
C MET A 512 -25.61 24.12 -2.67
N PRO A 513 -25.66 23.61 -1.42
CA PRO A 513 -24.56 23.69 -0.46
C PRO A 513 -23.29 22.94 -0.91
N LYS A 514 -23.43 21.97 -1.82
CA LYS A 514 -22.31 21.21 -2.40
C LYS A 514 -21.50 22.01 -3.43
N ILE A 515 -22.10 23.06 -4.02
CA ILE A 515 -21.46 23.89 -5.03
C ILE A 515 -20.68 25.00 -4.34
N THR A 516 -19.40 25.12 -4.67
CA THR A 516 -18.47 26.08 -4.09
C THR A 516 -17.79 26.89 -5.18
N ALA A 517 -17.00 27.90 -4.81
CA ALA A 517 -16.23 28.68 -5.78
C ALA A 517 -15.31 27.81 -6.65
N GLU A 518 -14.78 26.69 -6.16
CA GLU A 518 -13.97 25.72 -6.94
C GLU A 518 -14.76 25.03 -8.08
N HIS A 519 -16.08 25.13 -8.06
CA HIS A 519 -16.95 24.56 -9.08
C HIS A 519 -17.22 25.52 -10.23
N ILE A 520 -17.34 26.82 -9.91
CA ILE A 520 -17.96 27.83 -10.78
C ILE A 520 -16.98 28.90 -11.23
N ILE A 521 -16.24 29.51 -10.30
CA ILE A 521 -15.41 30.69 -10.58
C ILE A 521 -14.23 30.27 -11.44
N LYS A 522 -14.16 30.76 -12.69
CA LYS A 522 -13.23 30.27 -13.72
C LYS A 522 -11.77 30.18 -13.25
N SER A 523 -11.30 31.16 -12.47
CA SER A 523 -9.94 31.20 -11.91
C SER A 523 -9.67 30.15 -10.82
N LYS A 524 -10.71 29.69 -10.11
CA LYS A 524 -10.64 28.69 -9.03
C LYS A 524 -11.05 27.28 -9.48
N VAL A 525 -11.56 27.14 -10.70
CA VAL A 525 -12.06 25.87 -11.23
C VAL A 525 -10.93 24.85 -11.34
N LYS A 526 -11.04 23.76 -10.57
CA LYS A 526 -10.18 22.58 -10.69
C LYS A 526 -10.58 21.77 -11.93
N LYS A 527 -10.04 22.12 -13.11
CA LYS A 527 -10.39 21.52 -14.42
C LYS A 527 -10.26 19.99 -14.47
N LYS A 528 -9.34 19.40 -13.70
CA LYS A 528 -9.10 17.95 -13.62
C LYS A 528 -10.06 17.21 -12.66
N LYS A 529 -10.80 17.92 -11.79
CA LYS A 529 -11.63 17.33 -10.74
C LYS A 529 -13.03 16.97 -11.25
N VAL A 530 -13.21 15.71 -11.64
CA VAL A 530 -14.45 15.16 -12.22
C VAL A 530 -15.67 15.34 -11.29
N LYS A 531 -15.49 15.14 -9.98
CA LYS A 531 -16.57 15.33 -8.99
C LYS A 531 -17.24 16.71 -9.13
N ASN A 532 -16.45 17.76 -9.28
CA ASN A 532 -16.98 19.12 -9.42
C ASN A 532 -17.78 19.26 -10.72
N ALA A 533 -17.32 18.66 -11.83
CA ALA A 533 -18.05 18.72 -13.10
C ALA A 533 -19.41 18.02 -13.02
N ILE A 534 -19.48 16.84 -12.39
CA ILE A 534 -20.73 16.11 -12.18
C ILE A 534 -21.69 16.91 -11.29
N GLN A 535 -21.18 17.56 -10.23
CA GLN A 535 -22.02 18.37 -9.34
C GLN A 535 -22.58 19.62 -10.04
N VAL A 536 -21.80 20.26 -10.92
CA VAL A 536 -22.27 21.39 -11.73
C VAL A 536 -23.34 20.94 -12.72
N LEU A 537 -23.12 19.82 -13.42
CA LEU A 537 -24.06 19.28 -14.40
C LEU A 537 -25.04 18.29 -13.74
N SER A 538 -25.66 18.71 -12.63
CA SER A 538 -26.56 17.86 -11.84
C SER A 538 -28.01 18.34 -11.83
N MET A 539 -28.92 17.42 -11.47
CA MET A 539 -30.33 17.71 -11.21
C MET A 539 -30.54 18.91 -10.27
N THR A 540 -29.71 19.05 -9.22
CA THR A 540 -29.84 20.14 -8.26
C THR A 540 -29.56 21.51 -8.89
N MET A 541 -28.49 21.63 -9.68
CA MET A 541 -28.17 22.88 -10.39
C MET A 541 -29.22 23.21 -11.45
N GLY A 542 -29.57 22.22 -12.30
CA GLY A 542 -30.58 22.42 -13.35
C GLY A 542 -31.96 22.76 -12.79
N GLY A 543 -32.38 22.10 -11.70
CA GLY A 543 -33.62 22.37 -10.99
C GLY A 543 -33.64 23.77 -10.37
N PHE A 544 -32.54 24.20 -9.75
CA PHE A 544 -32.43 25.55 -9.20
C PHE A 544 -32.61 26.61 -10.29
N ILE A 545 -31.87 26.50 -11.41
CA ILE A 545 -31.98 27.43 -12.53
C ILE A 545 -33.41 27.44 -13.08
N HIS A 546 -33.99 26.27 -13.36
CA HIS A 546 -35.34 26.16 -13.91
C HIS A 546 -36.42 26.72 -12.97
N HIS A 547 -36.26 26.59 -11.66
CA HIS A 547 -37.19 27.17 -10.70
C HIS A 547 -37.11 28.71 -10.73
N HIS A 548 -35.90 29.26 -10.74
CA HIS A 548 -35.69 30.71 -10.71
C HIS A 548 -36.05 31.42 -12.02
N THR A 549 -36.17 30.71 -13.15
CA THR A 549 -36.71 31.30 -14.39
C THR A 549 -38.22 31.54 -14.34
N LYS A 550 -38.93 30.96 -13.36
CA LYS A 550 -40.38 31.15 -13.17
C LYS A 550 -40.70 32.18 -12.09
N LEU A 551 -39.70 32.71 -11.40
CA LEU A 551 -39.89 33.70 -10.36
C LEU A 551 -39.94 35.10 -10.99
N GLU A 552 -40.97 35.87 -10.67
CA GLU A 552 -41.15 37.22 -11.21
C GLU A 552 -40.20 38.24 -10.56
N GLY A 553 -39.86 38.02 -9.28
CA GLY A 553 -39.03 38.91 -8.45
C GLY A 553 -37.52 38.79 -8.65
N ARG A 554 -36.78 39.75 -8.09
CA ARG A 554 -35.31 39.75 -8.05
C ARG A 554 -34.81 39.18 -6.72
N VAL A 555 -33.70 38.46 -6.78
CA VAL A 555 -32.99 37.96 -5.60
C VAL A 555 -31.91 38.98 -5.24
N ASN A 556 -31.99 39.55 -4.03
CA ASN A 556 -31.00 40.50 -3.53
C ASN A 556 -29.72 39.75 -3.15
N THR A 557 -28.66 39.89 -3.96
CA THR A 557 -27.37 39.24 -3.71
C THR A 557 -26.31 40.24 -3.25
N ILE A 558 -25.18 39.73 -2.77
CA ILE A 558 -24.00 40.54 -2.46
C ILE A 558 -23.42 41.26 -3.70
N TYR A 559 -23.83 40.86 -4.90
CA TYR A 559 -23.46 41.46 -6.18
C TYR A 559 -24.57 42.38 -6.74
N GLY A 560 -25.59 42.67 -5.93
CA GLY A 560 -26.78 43.43 -6.33
C GLY A 560 -27.99 42.54 -6.64
N PRO A 561 -29.13 43.15 -7.03
CA PRO A 561 -30.35 42.42 -7.33
C PRO A 561 -30.23 41.66 -8.65
N LEU A 562 -30.29 40.32 -8.61
CA LEU A 562 -30.21 39.44 -9.78
C LEU A 562 -31.57 38.83 -10.12
N LYS A 563 -31.88 38.74 -11.42
CA LYS A 563 -33.01 37.96 -11.95
C LYS A 563 -32.49 36.95 -12.96
N MET A 564 -32.90 35.69 -12.83
CA MET A 564 -32.55 34.65 -13.78
C MET A 564 -33.27 34.92 -15.12
N PRO A 565 -32.55 35.04 -16.25
CA PRO A 565 -33.19 35.28 -17.55
C PRO A 565 -34.07 34.10 -17.95
N GLU A 566 -35.33 34.34 -18.31
CA GLU A 566 -36.31 33.27 -18.52
C GLU A 566 -35.90 32.29 -19.61
N LYS A 567 -35.59 32.81 -20.81
CA LYS A 567 -35.20 31.98 -21.97
C LYS A 567 -33.82 31.33 -21.76
N LYS A 568 -32.77 32.12 -21.57
CA LYS A 568 -31.39 31.60 -21.39
C LYS A 568 -31.27 30.64 -20.19
N GLY A 569 -31.98 30.94 -19.11
CA GLY A 569 -32.05 30.09 -17.92
C GLY A 569 -32.76 28.77 -18.21
N ARG A 570 -33.90 28.80 -18.92
CA ARG A 570 -34.64 27.58 -19.29
C ARG A 570 -33.81 26.69 -20.20
N ASP A 571 -33.19 27.27 -21.23
CA ASP A 571 -32.33 26.56 -22.19
C ASP A 571 -31.13 25.91 -21.48
N THR A 572 -30.45 26.66 -20.60
CA THR A 572 -29.30 26.14 -19.83
C THR A 572 -29.70 25.04 -18.87
N ALA A 573 -30.81 25.21 -18.14
CA ALA A 573 -31.33 24.20 -17.23
C ALA A 573 -31.68 22.90 -17.96
N GLU A 574 -32.29 22.99 -19.14
CA GLU A 574 -32.64 21.82 -19.94
C GLU A 574 -31.42 20.99 -20.33
N ILE A 575 -30.34 21.64 -20.77
CA ILE A 575 -29.08 20.97 -21.11
C ILE A 575 -28.41 20.34 -19.88
N ILE A 576 -28.40 21.03 -18.73
CA ILE A 576 -27.87 20.46 -17.49
C ILE A 576 -28.63 19.18 -17.12
N LEU A 577 -29.97 19.21 -17.17
CA LEU A 577 -30.82 18.07 -16.88
C LEU A 577 -30.69 16.95 -17.92
N PHE A 578 -30.40 17.29 -19.17
CA PHE A 578 -30.08 16.30 -20.21
C PHE A 578 -28.78 15.56 -19.90
N PHE A 579 -27.69 16.28 -19.60
CA PHE A 579 -26.41 15.67 -19.29
C PHE A 579 -26.39 14.91 -17.96
N ASP A 580 -27.16 15.36 -16.94
CA ASP A 580 -27.37 14.60 -15.69
C ASP A 580 -27.98 13.23 -15.98
N ARG A 581 -29.09 13.19 -16.75
CA ARG A 581 -29.75 11.94 -17.17
C ARG A 581 -28.85 11.08 -18.06
N LEU A 582 -28.12 11.70 -18.98
CA LEU A 582 -27.21 11.01 -19.88
C LEU A 582 -26.09 10.30 -19.10
N PHE A 583 -25.44 11.02 -18.19
CA PHE A 583 -24.39 10.47 -17.34
C PHE A 583 -24.92 9.37 -16.42
N ASP A 584 -26.08 9.57 -15.78
CA ASP A 584 -26.69 8.56 -14.93
C ASP A 584 -26.97 7.25 -15.69
N SER A 585 -27.44 7.35 -16.95
CA SER A 585 -27.73 6.20 -17.81
C SER A 585 -26.50 5.33 -18.15
N VAL A 586 -25.30 5.89 -18.07
CA VAL A 586 -24.03 5.18 -18.34
C VAL A 586 -23.17 5.01 -17.08
N ASN A 587 -23.69 5.38 -15.91
CA ASN A 587 -22.99 5.27 -14.63
C ASN A 587 -23.85 4.68 -13.49
N GLY A 588 -24.95 4.00 -13.86
CA GLY A 588 -25.83 3.27 -12.95
C GLY A 588 -25.19 1.99 -12.39
N HIS A 589 -25.58 1.60 -11.16
CA HIS A 589 -25.07 0.38 -10.53
C HIS A 589 -26.08 -0.32 -9.59
N THR A 590 -27.11 0.38 -9.13
CA THR A 590 -28.13 -0.16 -8.24
C THR A 590 -29.21 -0.90 -9.04
N LEU A 591 -29.86 -1.88 -8.40
CA LEU A 591 -31.06 -2.51 -8.94
C LEU A 591 -32.33 -1.75 -8.55
N LYS A 592 -32.27 -0.99 -7.44
CA LYS A 592 -33.35 -0.11 -6.97
C LYS A 592 -33.01 1.34 -7.32
N PRO A 593 -33.87 2.07 -8.04
CA PRO A 593 -33.60 3.44 -8.48
C PRO A 593 -33.78 4.47 -7.36
N GLU A 594 -32.81 5.36 -7.18
CA GLU A 594 -33.09 6.73 -6.69
C GLU A 594 -33.52 7.65 -7.84
N LYS A 595 -33.01 7.36 -9.06
CA LYS A 595 -33.37 8.02 -10.32
C LYS A 595 -33.65 6.96 -11.39
N PRO A 596 -34.54 7.22 -12.36
CA PRO A 596 -34.97 6.21 -13.34
C PRO A 596 -33.86 5.59 -14.19
N LEU A 597 -32.83 6.39 -14.53
CA LEU A 597 -31.70 5.96 -15.37
C LEU A 597 -30.44 5.62 -14.55
N ARG A 598 -30.41 5.88 -13.24
CA ARG A 598 -29.25 5.58 -12.39
C ARG A 598 -29.31 4.16 -11.84
N VAL A 599 -29.54 3.18 -12.71
CA VAL A 599 -29.73 1.76 -12.35
C VAL A 599 -29.02 0.83 -13.32
N ALA A 600 -28.96 -0.44 -12.98
CA ALA A 600 -28.50 -1.47 -13.90
C ALA A 600 -29.43 -1.59 -15.12
N VAL A 601 -28.84 -1.82 -16.29
CA VAL A 601 -29.55 -2.05 -17.55
C VAL A 601 -30.04 -3.49 -17.56
N SER A 602 -31.32 -3.68 -17.88
CA SER A 602 -32.00 -4.97 -17.98
C SER A 602 -32.82 -5.05 -19.28
N HIS A 603 -33.56 -6.14 -19.53
CA HIS A 603 -34.26 -6.36 -20.81
C HIS A 603 -35.20 -5.22 -21.22
N ASN A 604 -36.00 -4.69 -20.29
CA ASN A 604 -37.03 -3.67 -20.54
C ASN A 604 -36.65 -2.32 -19.90
N SER A 605 -35.36 -2.02 -19.88
CA SER A 605 -34.85 -0.86 -19.17
C SER A 605 -35.22 0.46 -19.88
N PRO A 606 -35.55 1.54 -19.15
CA PRO A 606 -35.82 2.87 -19.73
C PRO A 606 -34.61 3.47 -20.47
N HIS A 607 -33.43 2.86 -20.33
CA HIS A 607 -32.21 3.22 -21.00
C HIS A 607 -32.34 3.19 -22.53
N PHE A 608 -32.95 2.17 -23.14
CA PHE A 608 -32.99 2.04 -24.60
C PHE A 608 -33.72 3.19 -25.30
N PRO A 609 -34.99 3.50 -24.95
CA PRO A 609 -35.67 4.63 -25.58
C PRO A 609 -35.00 5.97 -25.23
N PHE A 610 -34.37 6.09 -24.07
CA PHE A 610 -33.61 7.28 -23.71
C PHE A 610 -32.35 7.43 -24.56
N TRP A 611 -31.55 6.38 -24.72
CA TRP A 611 -30.32 6.39 -25.52
C TRP A 611 -30.57 6.71 -26.98
N GLU A 612 -31.64 6.17 -27.57
CA GLU A 612 -32.02 6.50 -28.96
C GLU A 612 -32.32 8.00 -29.11
N ARG A 613 -33.12 8.57 -28.19
CA ARG A 613 -33.41 10.02 -28.18
C ARG A 613 -32.16 10.85 -27.90
N ALA A 614 -31.31 10.41 -26.96
CA ALA A 614 -30.09 11.12 -26.59
C ALA A 614 -29.10 11.18 -27.76
N ILE A 615 -28.94 10.09 -28.52
CA ILE A 615 -28.11 10.06 -29.73
C ILE A 615 -28.62 11.09 -30.75
N LYS A 616 -29.92 11.09 -31.05
CA LYS A 616 -30.52 12.05 -32.00
C LYS A 616 -30.31 13.48 -31.54
N ARG A 617 -30.49 13.75 -30.24
CA ARG A 617 -30.29 15.07 -29.65
C ARG A 617 -28.84 15.55 -29.73
N LEU A 618 -27.88 14.68 -29.39
CA LEU A 618 -26.45 14.99 -29.46
C LEU A 618 -25.97 15.35 -30.87
N HIS A 619 -26.56 14.76 -31.93
CA HIS A 619 -26.23 15.13 -33.31
C HIS A 619 -26.67 16.56 -33.67
N ARG A 620 -27.67 17.09 -32.95
CA ARG A 620 -28.19 18.45 -33.12
C ARG A 620 -27.55 19.44 -32.15
N MET A 621 -26.41 19.11 -31.56
CA MET A 621 -25.66 19.96 -30.64
C MET A 621 -24.32 20.37 -31.26
N ARG A 622 -23.88 21.60 -30.99
CA ARG A 622 -22.54 22.08 -31.32
C ARG A 622 -22.08 23.15 -30.34
N PHE A 623 -20.77 23.22 -30.11
CA PHE A 623 -20.19 24.32 -29.35
C PHE A 623 -19.97 25.52 -30.26
N VAL A 624 -20.31 26.70 -29.77
CA VAL A 624 -20.20 27.97 -30.47
C VAL A 624 -19.45 28.98 -29.63
N ASP A 625 -18.84 29.96 -30.30
CA ASP A 625 -18.20 31.07 -29.62
C ASP A 625 -19.22 31.88 -28.79
N THR A 626 -18.78 32.41 -27.64
CA THR A 626 -19.67 33.16 -26.74
C THR A 626 -20.10 34.52 -27.28
N THR A 627 -19.29 35.20 -28.10
CA THR A 627 -19.61 36.51 -28.66
C THR A 627 -20.32 36.36 -30.00
N ASP A 628 -19.68 35.69 -30.96
CA ASP A 628 -20.11 35.73 -32.36
C ASP A 628 -21.11 34.61 -32.69
N LYS A 629 -21.30 33.66 -31.76
CA LYS A 629 -22.15 32.46 -31.93
C LYS A 629 -21.82 31.62 -33.17
N ASN A 630 -20.62 31.79 -33.70
CA ASN A 630 -20.08 31.01 -34.80
C ASN A 630 -19.68 29.62 -34.32
N GLN A 631 -19.86 28.63 -35.19
CA GLN A 631 -19.49 27.25 -34.88
C GLN A 631 -17.98 27.12 -34.68
N LEU A 632 -17.58 26.59 -33.53
CA LEU A 632 -16.21 26.21 -33.28
C LEU A 632 -15.89 24.90 -34.03
N LYS A 633 -14.63 24.72 -34.45
CA LYS A 633 -14.18 23.48 -35.11
C LYS A 633 -14.74 22.25 -34.38
N ASP A 634 -15.31 21.33 -35.17
CA ASP A 634 -16.07 20.16 -34.72
C ASP A 634 -15.65 19.63 -33.34
N SER A 635 -16.55 19.75 -32.36
CA SER A 635 -16.32 19.23 -31.02
C SER A 635 -16.30 17.71 -31.05
N THR A 636 -15.09 17.15 -30.99
CA THR A 636 -14.86 15.70 -30.88
C THR A 636 -15.58 15.07 -29.69
N ILE A 637 -15.90 15.86 -28.66
CA ILE A 637 -16.53 15.40 -27.41
C ILE A 637 -17.96 14.92 -27.65
N LEU A 638 -18.77 15.66 -28.41
CA LEU A 638 -20.15 15.26 -28.73
C LEU A 638 -20.16 13.99 -29.57
N LYS A 639 -19.24 13.88 -30.55
CA LYS A 639 -19.02 12.66 -31.34
C LYS A 639 -18.60 11.48 -30.46
N ASN A 640 -17.76 11.71 -29.46
CA ASN A 640 -17.33 10.68 -28.51
C ASN A 640 -18.48 10.24 -27.58
N TRP A 641 -19.36 11.15 -27.15
CA TRP A 641 -20.60 10.80 -26.45
C TRP A 641 -21.50 9.93 -27.31
N ILE A 642 -21.75 10.33 -28.57
CA ILE A 642 -22.56 9.55 -29.53
C ILE A 642 -21.97 8.14 -29.69
N SER A 643 -20.67 8.04 -29.98
CA SER A 643 -19.98 6.75 -30.14
C SER A 643 -20.07 5.89 -28.88
N THR A 644 -19.97 6.50 -27.70
CA THR A 644 -20.04 5.78 -26.42
C THR A 644 -21.45 5.25 -26.17
N VAL A 645 -22.49 6.08 -26.31
CA VAL A 645 -23.89 5.65 -26.11
C VAL A 645 -24.28 4.56 -27.12
N GLN A 646 -23.90 4.71 -28.40
CA GLN A 646 -24.07 3.66 -29.41
C GLN A 646 -23.32 2.38 -29.03
N GLY A 647 -22.11 2.51 -28.49
CA GLY A 647 -21.32 1.40 -27.98
C GLY A 647 -22.00 0.67 -26.82
N PHE A 648 -22.62 1.38 -25.87
CA PHE A 648 -23.42 0.79 -24.80
C PHE A 648 -24.63 0.01 -25.33
N CYS A 649 -25.35 0.57 -26.31
CA CYS A 649 -26.46 -0.14 -26.98
C CYS A 649 -25.98 -1.46 -27.60
N LYS A 650 -24.89 -1.42 -28.37
CA LYS A 650 -24.30 -2.58 -29.05
C LYS A 650 -23.76 -3.61 -28.05
N LEU A 651 -23.06 -3.14 -27.02
CA LEU A 651 -22.51 -3.99 -25.97
C LEU A 651 -23.61 -4.73 -25.23
N TRP A 652 -24.72 -4.07 -24.88
CA TRP A 652 -25.85 -4.76 -24.25
C TRP A 652 -26.42 -5.89 -25.12
N ILE A 653 -26.52 -5.67 -26.44
CA ILE A 653 -26.99 -6.71 -27.37
C ILE A 653 -26.07 -7.93 -27.32
N ILE A 654 -24.74 -7.73 -27.35
CA ILE A 654 -23.75 -8.82 -27.28
C ILE A 654 -23.83 -9.53 -25.92
N LEU A 655 -23.79 -8.77 -24.83
CA LEU A 655 -23.84 -9.33 -23.47
C LEU A 655 -25.10 -10.17 -23.24
N LYS A 656 -26.25 -9.69 -23.72
CA LYS A 656 -27.53 -10.39 -23.60
C LYS A 656 -27.62 -11.61 -24.52
N LYS A 657 -27.35 -11.47 -25.82
CA LYS A 657 -27.58 -12.52 -26.81
C LYS A 657 -26.50 -13.59 -26.81
N THR A 658 -25.25 -13.21 -26.64
CA THR A 658 -24.10 -14.12 -26.76
C THR A 658 -23.70 -14.72 -25.41
N TYR A 659 -23.76 -13.93 -24.34
CA TYR A 659 -23.27 -14.33 -23.02
C TYR A 659 -24.37 -14.43 -21.95
N GLU A 660 -25.64 -14.23 -22.33
CA GLU A 660 -26.82 -14.39 -21.47
C GLU A 660 -26.79 -13.55 -20.18
N PHE A 661 -26.28 -12.32 -20.25
CA PHE A 661 -26.30 -11.41 -19.11
C PHE A 661 -27.74 -11.04 -18.72
N LYS A 662 -28.06 -11.15 -17.43
CA LYS A 662 -29.37 -10.75 -16.88
C LYS A 662 -29.50 -9.24 -16.74
N TYR A 663 -28.41 -8.59 -16.35
CA TYR A 663 -28.30 -7.16 -16.22
C TYR A 663 -26.86 -6.71 -16.49
N LEU A 664 -26.68 -5.45 -16.84
CA LEU A 664 -25.38 -4.78 -16.95
C LEU A 664 -25.36 -3.64 -15.93
N LYS A 665 -24.25 -3.45 -15.22
CA LYS A 665 -24.02 -2.29 -14.35
C LYS A 665 -23.14 -1.28 -15.09
N PRO A 666 -23.68 -0.23 -15.72
CA PRO A 666 -22.89 0.72 -16.50
C PRO A 666 -21.69 1.32 -15.77
N ARG A 667 -21.77 1.54 -14.45
CA ARG A 667 -20.65 2.03 -13.62
C ARG A 667 -19.38 1.18 -13.68
N ILE A 668 -19.46 -0.09 -14.09
CA ILE A 668 -18.27 -0.94 -14.27
C ILE A 668 -17.47 -0.51 -15.52
N LEU A 669 -18.14 0.06 -16.52
CA LEU A 669 -17.58 0.42 -17.83
C LEU A 669 -17.02 1.84 -17.83
N ASN A 670 -16.08 2.10 -16.93
CA ASN A 670 -15.36 3.37 -16.80
C ASN A 670 -13.92 3.13 -16.30
N GLN A 671 -13.12 4.19 -16.19
CA GLN A 671 -11.72 4.13 -15.76
C GLN A 671 -11.51 4.32 -14.24
N ASP A 672 -12.57 4.36 -13.43
CA ASP A 672 -12.47 4.67 -12.00
C ASP A 672 -11.64 3.62 -11.24
N SER A 673 -11.72 2.34 -11.63
CA SER A 673 -10.95 1.27 -10.99
C SER A 673 -9.44 1.44 -11.18
N LEU A 674 -9.02 1.91 -12.36
CA LEU A 674 -7.61 2.20 -12.66
C LEU A 674 -7.15 3.49 -11.97
N ARG A 675 -8.01 4.52 -11.92
CA ARG A 675 -7.74 5.75 -11.15
C ARG A 675 -7.62 5.47 -9.65
N HIS A 676 -8.44 4.55 -9.13
CA HIS A 676 -8.34 4.12 -7.75
C HIS A 676 -7.00 3.41 -7.52
N PHE A 677 -6.59 2.53 -8.41
CA PHE A 677 -5.28 1.88 -8.36
C PHE A 677 -4.12 2.91 -8.30
N PHE A 678 -4.15 3.96 -9.13
CA PHE A 678 -3.16 5.05 -9.04
C PHE A 678 -3.20 5.81 -7.71
N LYS A 679 -4.39 6.03 -7.14
CA LYS A 679 -4.50 6.63 -5.81
C LYS A 679 -3.92 5.72 -4.72
N GLN A 680 -4.04 4.40 -4.86
CA GLN A 680 -3.45 3.44 -3.93
C GLN A 680 -1.92 3.50 -4.01
N ILE A 681 -1.35 3.53 -5.22
CA ILE A 681 0.11 3.73 -5.40
C ILE A 681 0.58 5.02 -4.72
N ARG A 682 -0.09 6.15 -4.98
CA ARG A 682 0.22 7.45 -4.36
C ARG A 682 -0.04 7.52 -2.85
N SER A 683 -0.72 6.55 -2.27
CA SER A 683 -1.04 6.54 -0.84
C SER A 683 0.07 5.90 0.00
N PHE A 684 0.93 5.07 -0.60
CA PHE A 684 2.11 4.53 0.07
C PHE A 684 3.14 5.63 0.32
N GLY A 685 3.93 5.47 1.39
CA GLY A 685 5.03 6.39 1.71
C GLY A 685 4.60 7.80 2.16
N VAL A 686 3.54 7.93 2.98
CA VAL A 686 3.04 9.22 3.50
C VAL A 686 2.51 10.13 2.37
N ARG A 687 1.49 9.68 1.64
CA ARG A 687 0.83 10.44 0.56
C ARG A 687 1.84 10.99 -0.47
N ASN A 688 2.73 10.14 -0.95
CA ASN A 688 3.62 10.50 -2.05
C ASN A 688 2.79 10.83 -3.30
N THR A 689 2.59 12.13 -3.56
CA THR A 689 1.75 12.61 -4.65
C THR A 689 2.34 12.32 -6.03
N ASN A 690 3.65 12.08 -6.09
CA ASN A 690 4.39 11.89 -7.33
C ASN A 690 5.55 10.89 -7.14
N PRO A 691 5.28 9.57 -7.18
CA PRO A 691 6.32 8.57 -6.90
C PRO A 691 7.37 8.49 -8.01
N THR A 692 8.57 8.05 -7.67
CA THR A 692 9.63 7.70 -8.63
C THR A 692 9.31 6.38 -9.36
N CYS A 693 10.07 6.04 -10.40
CA CYS A 693 9.96 4.73 -11.05
C CYS A 693 10.17 3.55 -10.07
N ALA A 694 11.17 3.64 -9.20
CA ALA A 694 11.45 2.61 -8.20
C ALA A 694 10.31 2.47 -7.18
N GLU A 695 9.79 3.60 -6.70
CA GLU A 695 8.65 3.62 -5.78
C GLU A 695 7.37 3.09 -6.43
N PHE A 696 7.12 3.44 -7.69
CA PHE A 696 5.99 2.93 -8.47
C PHE A 696 6.07 1.41 -8.58
N GLU A 697 7.20 0.86 -9.02
CA GLU A 697 7.36 -0.59 -9.18
C GLU A 697 7.18 -1.33 -7.85
N ASN A 698 7.79 -0.82 -6.78
CA ASN A 698 7.64 -1.38 -5.44
C ASN A 698 6.18 -1.35 -4.94
N SER A 699 5.47 -0.26 -5.20
CA SER A 699 4.06 -0.11 -4.87
C SER A 699 3.18 -1.03 -5.69
N PHE A 700 3.46 -1.16 -6.98
CA PHE A 700 2.77 -2.06 -7.91
C PHE A 700 2.89 -3.53 -7.45
N LYS A 701 4.11 -3.99 -7.12
CA LYS A 701 4.37 -5.32 -6.55
C LYS A 701 3.59 -5.55 -5.26
N THR A 702 3.69 -4.62 -4.32
CA THR A 702 3.00 -4.69 -3.01
C THR A 702 1.50 -4.85 -3.20
N LEU A 703 0.89 -4.03 -4.07
CA LEU A 703 -0.54 -4.05 -4.34
C LEU A 703 -0.99 -5.40 -4.92
N LEU A 704 -0.19 -6.00 -5.79
CA LEU A 704 -0.50 -7.31 -6.38
C LEU A 704 -0.31 -8.49 -5.42
N ILE A 705 0.60 -8.39 -4.46
CA ILE A 705 0.79 -9.39 -3.40
C ILE A 705 -0.35 -9.31 -2.37
N ASN A 706 -0.74 -8.09 -2.01
CA ASN A 706 -1.70 -7.82 -0.95
C ASN A 706 -3.16 -7.74 -1.45
N ASN A 707 -3.49 -8.26 -2.63
CA ASN A 707 -4.86 -8.21 -3.18
C ASN A 707 -5.49 -6.80 -3.26
N LEU A 708 -4.69 -5.76 -3.49
CA LEU A 708 -5.11 -4.35 -3.42
C LEU A 708 -5.74 -3.93 -2.07
N THR A 709 -5.56 -4.69 -0.99
CA THR A 709 -6.08 -4.28 0.32
C THR A 709 -5.17 -3.22 0.92
N LEU A 710 -5.68 -2.00 1.05
CA LEU A 710 -5.19 -1.07 2.07
C LEU A 710 -5.83 -1.41 3.43
N PRO A 711 -5.15 -1.16 4.55
CA PRO A 711 -5.80 -1.02 5.85
C PRO A 711 -6.88 0.05 5.71
N ARG A 712 -8.15 -0.36 5.69
CA ARG A 712 -9.27 0.56 5.47
C ARG A 712 -9.40 1.45 6.69
N THR A 713 -9.42 2.76 6.51
CA THR A 713 -10.23 3.60 7.41
C THR A 713 -11.67 3.15 7.23
N VAL A 714 -12.38 2.95 8.35
CA VAL A 714 -13.81 2.61 8.38
C VAL A 714 -14.61 3.83 7.89
N GLU A 715 -14.50 4.17 6.62
CA GLU A 715 -15.47 5.03 5.94
C GLU A 715 -16.37 4.12 5.11
N ASN A 716 -17.60 3.96 5.61
CA ASN A 716 -18.73 3.30 4.98
C ASN A 716 -19.19 4.05 3.70
N ASN A 717 -18.31 4.24 2.72
CA ASN A 717 -18.71 4.69 1.40
C ASN A 717 -19.23 3.46 0.64
N SER A 718 -20.56 3.32 0.61
CA SER A 718 -21.32 2.31 -0.14
C SER A 718 -20.95 2.23 -1.63
N GLU A 719 -20.30 3.26 -2.17
CA GLU A 719 -19.83 3.35 -3.56
C GLU A 719 -18.73 2.34 -3.94
N ASN A 720 -17.97 1.80 -2.97
CA ASN A 720 -16.86 0.87 -3.21
C ASN A 720 -17.31 -0.60 -3.41
N LYS A 721 -18.61 -0.92 -3.25
CA LYS A 721 -19.12 -2.29 -3.42
C LYS A 721 -19.19 -2.77 -4.89
N VAL A 722 -18.96 -1.87 -5.85
CA VAL A 722 -19.03 -2.18 -7.30
C VAL A 722 -17.67 -2.65 -7.85
N ASP A 723 -16.58 -2.35 -7.14
CA ASP A 723 -15.24 -2.76 -7.52
C ASP A 723 -14.96 -4.16 -6.94
N GLY A 724 -14.78 -5.15 -7.83
CA GLY A 724 -14.35 -6.49 -7.44
C GLY A 724 -12.90 -6.53 -6.97
N SER A 725 -12.49 -7.66 -6.39
CA SER A 725 -11.10 -7.92 -5.96
C SER A 725 -10.14 -8.09 -7.14
N LEU A 726 -8.85 -8.30 -6.87
CA LEU A 726 -7.98 -8.83 -7.92
C LEU A 726 -8.51 -10.17 -8.42
N LEU A 727 -8.26 -10.45 -9.70
CA LEU A 727 -8.51 -11.79 -10.25
C LEU A 727 -7.69 -12.86 -9.53
N PHE A 728 -6.43 -12.57 -9.23
CA PHE A 728 -5.55 -13.40 -8.40
C PHE A 728 -4.47 -12.53 -7.76
N THR A 729 -3.86 -13.04 -6.68
CA THR A 729 -2.75 -12.39 -5.98
C THR A 729 -1.42 -12.98 -6.41
N LEU A 730 -0.34 -12.18 -6.35
CA LEU A 730 1.00 -12.71 -6.61
C LEU A 730 1.62 -13.44 -5.41
N LYS A 731 0.89 -13.57 -4.30
CA LYS A 731 1.30 -14.29 -3.10
C LYS A 731 1.78 -15.71 -3.37
N GLU A 732 1.12 -16.43 -4.28
CA GLU A 732 1.44 -17.83 -4.61
C GLU A 732 2.80 -18.00 -5.30
N PHE A 733 3.38 -16.93 -5.85
CA PHE A 733 4.69 -16.98 -6.49
C PHE A 733 5.85 -16.73 -5.53
N ILE A 734 5.56 -16.40 -4.28
CA ILE A 734 6.55 -16.23 -3.21
C ILE A 734 6.80 -17.62 -2.61
N ARG A 735 7.97 -18.22 -2.89
CA ARG A 735 8.24 -19.63 -2.52
C ARG A 735 8.55 -19.73 -1.01
N PRO A 736 7.89 -20.64 -0.27
CA PRO A 736 8.24 -20.88 1.14
C PRO A 736 9.50 -21.74 1.37
N GLU A 737 10.04 -22.42 0.35
CA GLU A 737 10.97 -23.55 0.56
C GLU A 737 12.34 -23.37 -0.12
N ASN A 738 13.33 -23.07 0.73
CA ASN A 738 14.75 -23.45 0.75
C ASN A 738 15.56 -22.35 1.43
N ARG A 739 15.41 -22.25 2.76
CA ARG A 739 16.38 -21.58 3.62
C ARG A 739 17.32 -22.62 4.21
N TYR A 740 18.00 -23.36 3.34
CA TYR A 740 19.25 -24.01 3.71
C TYR A 740 20.38 -23.13 3.19
N SER A 741 21.07 -22.48 4.13
CA SER A 741 22.49 -22.08 4.05
C SER A 741 23.04 -21.69 2.67
N ASP A 742 22.40 -20.75 1.97
CA ASP A 742 23.02 -20.05 0.86
C ASP A 742 22.49 -18.62 0.73
N SER A 743 22.45 -17.90 1.85
CA SER A 743 22.61 -16.45 1.77
C SER A 743 24.06 -16.19 1.41
N SER A 744 24.37 -16.16 0.11
CA SER A 744 25.63 -15.55 -0.32
C SER A 744 25.67 -14.13 0.29
N PRO A 745 26.79 -13.67 0.89
CA PRO A 745 26.88 -12.36 1.54
C PRO A 745 26.64 -11.15 0.61
N LYS A 746 26.41 -11.37 -0.69
CA LYS A 746 26.37 -10.33 -1.72
C LYS A 746 25.35 -9.22 -1.42
N ASP A 747 24.21 -9.53 -0.83
CA ASP A 747 23.14 -8.54 -0.60
C ASP A 747 23.30 -7.73 0.70
N ALA A 748 24.17 -8.14 1.64
CA ALA A 748 24.42 -7.37 2.86
C ALA A 748 25.32 -6.16 2.60
N HIS A 749 26.33 -6.33 1.75
CA HIS A 749 27.34 -5.30 1.50
C HIS A 749 26.86 -4.14 0.60
N ILE A 750 25.74 -4.31 -0.12
CA ILE A 750 25.26 -3.35 -1.13
C ILE A 750 24.33 -2.28 -0.52
N LEU A 751 23.46 -2.63 0.43
CA LEU A 751 22.66 -1.63 1.18
C LEU A 751 23.56 -0.72 2.04
N ASP A 752 24.67 -1.24 2.55
CA ASP A 752 25.66 -0.45 3.28
C ASP A 752 26.34 0.60 2.36
N LEU A 753 26.44 0.34 1.05
CA LEU A 753 26.96 1.31 0.05
C LEU A 753 25.97 2.45 -0.24
N GLU A 754 24.67 2.18 -0.33
CA GLU A 754 23.63 3.23 -0.45
C GLU A 754 23.65 4.16 0.76
N THR A 755 23.77 3.57 1.95
CA THR A 755 23.75 4.32 3.22
C THR A 755 25.00 5.18 3.36
N GLU A 756 26.20 4.67 3.03
CA GLU A 756 27.44 5.45 3.10
C GLU A 756 27.56 6.54 2.02
N THR A 757 27.01 6.31 0.81
CA THR A 757 27.02 7.33 -0.26
C THR A 757 26.04 8.48 -0.02
N THR A 758 25.01 8.29 0.82
CA THR A 758 24.12 9.38 1.24
C THR A 758 24.73 10.30 2.31
N PHE A 759 25.81 9.89 2.99
CA PHE A 759 26.50 10.68 4.02
C PHE A 759 27.74 11.44 3.51
N LEU A 760 28.11 11.29 2.23
CA LEU A 760 29.24 12.00 1.64
C LEU A 760 28.77 13.33 1.05
N ASP A 761 28.36 14.27 1.90
CA ASP A 761 28.20 15.68 1.52
C ASP A 761 29.47 16.47 1.88
N GLU A 762 29.87 17.33 0.94
CA GLU A 762 30.76 18.50 1.07
C GLU A 762 32.30 18.40 1.04
N THR A 763 32.96 17.24 0.96
CA THR A 763 34.36 17.19 0.44
C THR A 763 34.69 15.87 -0.26
N TYR A 764 34.98 15.92 -1.56
CA TYR A 764 35.42 14.79 -2.38
C TYR A 764 36.78 14.25 -1.92
N ASN A 765 36.80 13.40 -0.89
CA ASN A 765 38.01 12.69 -0.51
C ASN A 765 38.03 11.30 -1.17
N TYR A 766 38.66 11.21 -2.35
CA TYR A 766 38.94 9.95 -3.04
C TYR A 766 39.52 8.87 -2.13
N ARG A 767 40.29 9.28 -1.12
CA ARG A 767 40.88 8.37 -0.13
C ARG A 767 39.84 7.70 0.75
N ASN A 768 38.81 8.42 1.18
CA ASN A 768 37.74 7.84 2.01
C ASN A 768 36.94 6.79 1.23
N ILE A 769 36.70 7.04 -0.06
CA ILE A 769 36.03 6.09 -0.96
C ILE A 769 36.88 4.82 -1.13
N CYS A 770 38.16 4.99 -1.43
CA CYS A 770 39.09 3.87 -1.56
C CYS A 770 39.23 3.07 -0.26
N ASN A 771 39.20 3.73 0.91
CA ASN A 771 39.18 3.08 2.22
C ASN A 771 37.92 2.21 2.40
N SER A 772 36.73 2.71 2.04
CA SER A 772 35.48 1.94 2.11
C SER A 772 35.51 0.74 1.16
N ILE A 773 35.98 0.92 -0.08
CA ILE A 773 36.14 -0.17 -1.06
C ILE A 773 37.10 -1.23 -0.52
N ALA A 774 38.28 -0.83 -0.03
CA ALA A 774 39.27 -1.74 0.54
C ALA A 774 38.70 -2.51 1.74
N ALA A 775 38.02 -1.83 2.67
CA ALA A 775 37.36 -2.47 3.81
C ALA A 775 36.34 -3.53 3.38
N LYS A 776 35.52 -3.23 2.35
CA LYS A 776 34.50 -4.15 1.84
C LYS A 776 35.10 -5.37 1.17
N ILE A 777 36.16 -5.20 0.36
CA ILE A 777 36.88 -6.32 -0.26
C ILE A 777 37.49 -7.22 0.83
N LEU A 778 38.15 -6.64 1.83
CA LEU A 778 38.81 -7.38 2.91
C LEU A 778 37.81 -8.04 3.89
N SER A 779 36.59 -7.51 4.01
CA SER A 779 35.52 -8.11 4.80
C SER A 779 34.83 -9.30 4.10
N ASN A 780 35.04 -9.48 2.79
CA ASN A 780 34.37 -10.50 2.00
C ASN A 780 34.84 -11.90 2.41
N SER A 781 33.90 -12.83 2.60
CA SER A 781 34.19 -14.21 3.03
C SER A 781 35.18 -14.96 2.13
N ARG A 782 35.33 -14.55 0.86
CA ARG A 782 36.28 -15.16 -0.08
C ARG A 782 37.73 -14.68 0.08
N ILE A 783 37.96 -13.51 0.69
CA ILE A 783 39.29 -12.86 0.79
C ILE A 783 39.69 -12.62 2.25
N LYS A 784 38.73 -12.70 3.17
CA LYS A 784 38.90 -12.45 4.59
C LYS A 784 40.09 -13.25 5.16
N GLY A 785 41.01 -12.54 5.80
CA GLY A 785 42.20 -13.11 6.43
C GLY A 785 43.44 -13.20 5.53
N CYS A 786 43.36 -12.83 4.25
CA CYS A 786 44.52 -12.82 3.35
C CYS A 786 45.44 -11.60 3.59
N GLY A 787 46.64 -11.85 4.14
CA GLY A 787 47.64 -10.81 4.37
C GLY A 787 48.16 -10.14 3.09
N THR A 788 48.30 -10.90 2.00
CA THR A 788 48.75 -10.36 0.70
C THR A 788 47.72 -9.38 0.13
N CYS A 789 46.43 -9.72 0.13
CA CYS A 789 45.36 -8.81 -0.32
C CYS A 789 45.29 -7.55 0.54
N LYS A 790 45.50 -7.68 1.86
CA LYS A 790 45.56 -6.53 2.78
C LYS A 790 46.70 -5.59 2.41
N ASN A 791 47.91 -6.11 2.19
CA ASN A 791 49.07 -5.30 1.85
C ASN A 791 48.97 -4.64 0.48
N LEU A 792 48.27 -5.26 -0.48
CA LEU A 792 48.03 -4.66 -1.80
C LEU A 792 47.03 -3.49 -1.73
N LEU A 793 45.95 -3.65 -0.96
CA LEU A 793 44.87 -2.66 -0.89
C LEU A 793 45.11 -1.55 0.13
N THR A 794 45.99 -1.75 1.12
CA THR A 794 46.23 -0.82 2.23
C THR A 794 47.71 -0.50 2.42
N ASP A 795 48.00 0.74 2.79
CA ASP A 795 49.32 1.21 3.16
C ASP A 795 49.68 0.69 4.56
N THR A 796 50.68 -0.19 4.62
CA THR A 796 51.08 -0.91 5.85
C THR A 796 51.83 -0.02 6.87
N ALA A 797 52.16 1.22 6.52
CA ALA A 797 52.92 2.14 7.37
C ALA A 797 52.09 2.90 8.42
N LYS A 798 50.75 2.74 8.44
CA LYS A 798 49.84 3.51 9.32
C LYS A 798 48.90 2.58 10.11
N SER A 799 48.58 2.96 11.36
CA SER A 799 47.70 2.20 12.26
C SER A 799 46.22 2.22 11.84
N GLU A 800 45.82 3.18 11.00
CA GLU A 800 44.49 3.29 10.41
C GLU A 800 44.44 2.65 9.01
N LEU A 801 43.27 2.16 8.59
CA LEU A 801 43.06 1.55 7.27
C LEU A 801 43.16 2.61 6.16
N VAL A 802 44.37 2.88 5.67
CA VAL A 802 44.63 3.83 4.59
C VAL A 802 44.82 3.07 3.28
N SER A 803 44.08 3.43 2.23
CA SER A 803 44.18 2.84 0.90
C SER A 803 45.55 3.06 0.27
N SER A 804 46.05 2.06 -0.47
CA SER A 804 47.30 2.20 -1.25
C SER A 804 47.19 3.28 -2.33
N ASN A 805 48.34 3.84 -2.74
CA ASN A 805 48.38 4.82 -3.84
C ASN A 805 47.96 4.17 -5.17
N ASP A 806 48.31 2.90 -5.38
CA ASP A 806 47.90 2.14 -6.57
C ASP A 806 46.38 2.04 -6.67
N LEU A 807 45.69 1.79 -5.55
CA LEU A 807 44.22 1.78 -5.50
C LEU A 807 43.62 3.15 -5.81
N LEU A 808 44.25 4.22 -5.31
CA LEU A 808 43.81 5.59 -5.55
C LEU A 808 43.94 6.02 -7.01
N GLU A 809 45.07 5.70 -7.66
CA GLU A 809 45.30 5.96 -9.09
C GLU A 809 44.34 5.11 -9.95
N THR A 810 44.23 3.82 -9.64
CA THR A 810 43.28 2.89 -10.29
C THR A 810 41.85 3.42 -10.23
N PHE A 811 41.42 3.96 -9.09
CA PHE A 811 40.08 4.55 -8.95
C PHE A 811 39.87 5.79 -9.82
N LYS A 812 40.86 6.69 -9.88
CA LYS A 812 40.79 7.91 -10.73
C LYS A 812 40.73 7.56 -12.22
N ASP A 813 41.54 6.60 -12.65
CA ASP A 813 41.55 6.13 -14.03
C ASP A 813 40.21 5.47 -14.40
N ALA A 814 39.68 4.63 -13.50
CA ALA A 814 38.37 4.04 -13.66
C ALA A 814 37.29 5.12 -13.80
N GLU A 815 37.27 6.12 -12.92
CA GLU A 815 36.28 7.20 -12.97
C GLU A 815 36.30 7.98 -14.30
N ASN A 816 37.49 8.27 -14.83
CA ASN A 816 37.64 8.93 -16.13
C ASN A 816 37.06 8.09 -17.27
N ILE A 817 37.34 6.78 -17.28
CA ILE A 817 36.81 5.83 -18.26
C ILE A 817 35.28 5.76 -18.16
N LEU A 818 34.75 5.58 -16.94
CA LEU A 818 33.33 5.47 -16.68
C LEU A 818 32.58 6.75 -17.09
N THR A 819 33.12 7.93 -16.80
CA THR A 819 32.54 9.23 -17.16
C THR A 819 32.33 9.39 -18.65
N ARG A 820 33.30 8.93 -19.46
CA ARG A 820 33.22 8.98 -20.93
C ARG A 820 32.14 8.07 -21.51
N ILE A 821 31.80 6.98 -20.81
CA ILE A 821 30.99 5.88 -21.36
C ILE A 821 29.57 5.86 -20.78
N MET A 822 29.40 6.38 -19.56
CA MET A 822 28.14 6.34 -18.80
C MET A 822 26.93 6.86 -19.60
N SER A 823 27.07 7.98 -20.30
CA SER A 823 25.99 8.57 -21.09
C SER A 823 25.46 7.65 -22.21
N ASN A 824 26.30 6.74 -22.70
CA ASN A 824 25.94 5.80 -23.76
C ASN A 824 25.26 4.53 -23.24
N VAL A 825 25.45 4.18 -21.96
CA VAL A 825 25.02 2.90 -21.37
C VAL A 825 24.06 3.03 -20.20
N CYS A 826 23.84 4.24 -19.66
CA CYS A 826 23.04 4.48 -18.45
C CYS A 826 21.61 3.96 -18.55
N TYR A 827 21.03 3.97 -19.75
CA TYR A 827 19.66 3.50 -20.02
C TYR A 827 19.58 2.02 -20.41
N SER A 828 20.71 1.34 -20.66
CA SER A 828 20.71 -0.05 -21.14
C SER A 828 20.19 -1.02 -20.08
N HIS A 829 19.78 -2.23 -20.51
CA HIS A 829 19.69 -3.34 -19.57
C HIS A 829 21.11 -3.76 -19.17
N HIS A 830 21.32 -4.09 -17.90
CA HIS A 830 22.62 -4.51 -17.35
C HIS A 830 23.75 -3.47 -17.49
N THR A 831 23.43 -2.18 -17.33
CA THR A 831 24.41 -1.07 -17.32
C THR A 831 25.67 -1.37 -16.50
N ALA A 832 25.52 -1.91 -15.29
CA ALA A 832 26.67 -2.20 -14.45
C ALA A 832 27.58 -3.26 -15.08
N LEU A 833 27.02 -4.30 -15.70
CA LEU A 833 27.82 -5.34 -16.37
C LEU A 833 28.58 -4.78 -17.58
N MET A 834 27.98 -3.85 -18.34
CA MET A 834 28.65 -3.18 -19.45
C MET A 834 29.83 -2.34 -18.96
N LEU A 835 29.62 -1.57 -17.88
CA LEU A 835 30.69 -0.77 -17.26
C LEU A 835 31.79 -1.65 -16.65
N GLU A 836 31.43 -2.75 -15.99
CA GLU A 836 32.37 -3.75 -15.46
C GLU A 836 33.26 -4.30 -16.59
N THR A 837 32.65 -4.69 -17.72
CA THR A 837 33.37 -5.23 -18.89
C THR A 837 34.34 -4.21 -19.47
N GLU A 838 33.91 -2.95 -19.56
CA GLU A 838 34.73 -1.90 -20.14
C GLU A 838 35.96 -1.56 -19.30
N LEU A 839 35.81 -1.51 -17.97
CA LEU A 839 36.94 -1.38 -17.06
C LEU A 839 37.89 -2.56 -17.17
N TYR A 840 37.36 -3.78 -17.26
CA TYR A 840 38.17 -4.98 -17.45
C TYR A 840 39.03 -4.95 -18.71
N MET A 841 38.54 -4.34 -19.78
CA MET A 841 39.25 -4.28 -21.07
C MET A 841 40.26 -3.13 -21.14
N GLN A 842 40.03 -2.03 -20.43
CA GLN A 842 40.85 -0.81 -20.55
C GLN A 842 41.87 -0.64 -19.40
N MET A 843 41.66 -1.24 -18.23
CA MET A 843 42.48 -1.00 -17.05
C MET A 843 43.66 -1.98 -16.90
N ASP A 844 44.80 -1.47 -16.42
CA ASP A 844 45.92 -2.29 -15.99
C ASP A 844 45.75 -2.72 -14.53
N LEU A 845 45.31 -3.97 -14.32
CA LEU A 845 45.11 -4.57 -13.00
C LEU A 845 46.23 -5.54 -12.59
N ARG A 846 47.41 -5.46 -13.22
CA ARG A 846 48.53 -6.37 -12.94
C ARG A 846 49.07 -6.28 -11.52
N TRP A 847 48.86 -5.14 -10.84
CA TRP A 847 49.29 -4.93 -9.46
C TRP A 847 48.47 -5.73 -8.44
N LEU A 848 47.27 -6.22 -8.80
CA LEU A 848 46.40 -7.04 -7.94
C LEU A 848 46.78 -8.55 -7.97
N ASN A 849 48.06 -8.87 -7.82
CA ASN A 849 48.63 -10.19 -8.06
C ASN A 849 48.67 -11.09 -6.80
N CYS A 850 47.52 -11.41 -6.22
CA CYS A 850 47.47 -12.39 -5.13
C CYS A 850 47.38 -13.83 -5.67
N GLN A 851 48.36 -14.68 -5.36
CA GLN A 851 48.38 -16.09 -5.83
C GLN A 851 47.12 -16.89 -5.48
N GLN A 852 46.45 -16.57 -4.37
CA GLN A 852 45.22 -17.24 -3.92
C GLN A 852 43.94 -16.58 -4.43
N HIS A 853 43.97 -15.28 -4.75
CA HIS A 853 42.78 -14.48 -4.98
C HIS A 853 42.86 -13.57 -6.22
N ASP A 854 43.77 -13.82 -7.18
CA ASP A 854 44.03 -12.94 -8.33
C ASP A 854 42.75 -12.56 -9.11
N VAL A 855 41.94 -13.55 -9.47
CA VAL A 855 40.66 -13.33 -10.18
C VAL A 855 39.60 -12.66 -9.30
N PRO A 856 39.22 -13.20 -8.13
CA PRO A 856 38.17 -12.60 -7.31
C PRO A 856 38.52 -11.20 -6.81
N LEU A 857 39.80 -10.89 -6.58
CA LEU A 857 40.26 -9.57 -6.16
C LEU A 857 39.99 -8.52 -7.24
N LYS A 858 40.29 -8.82 -8.51
CA LYS A 858 39.99 -7.97 -9.66
C LYS A 858 38.48 -7.79 -9.86
N GLU A 859 37.71 -8.88 -9.73
CA GLU A 859 36.24 -8.86 -9.87
C GLU A 859 35.59 -7.97 -8.82
N PHE A 860 36.00 -8.11 -7.57
CA PHE A 860 35.45 -7.29 -6.50
C PHE A 860 35.83 -5.83 -6.65
N LEU A 861 37.08 -5.52 -6.98
CA LEU A 861 37.49 -4.13 -7.17
C LEU A 861 36.66 -3.47 -8.27
N ILE A 862 36.59 -4.06 -9.46
CA ILE A 862 35.83 -3.51 -10.58
C ILE A 862 34.34 -3.35 -10.19
N SER A 863 33.74 -4.38 -9.59
CA SER A 863 32.31 -4.32 -9.25
C SER A 863 32.01 -3.23 -8.22
N TYR A 864 32.82 -3.09 -7.16
CA TYR A 864 32.64 -2.03 -6.16
C TYR A 864 32.86 -0.63 -6.74
N VAL A 865 33.87 -0.45 -7.61
CA VAL A 865 34.13 0.83 -8.29
C VAL A 865 32.96 1.22 -9.18
N VAL A 866 32.45 0.28 -9.99
CA VAL A 866 31.29 0.52 -10.87
C VAL A 866 30.04 0.85 -10.07
N VAL A 867 29.72 0.08 -9.02
CA VAL A 867 28.54 0.33 -8.19
C VAL A 867 28.64 1.70 -7.51
N PHE A 868 29.79 2.03 -6.93
CA PHE A 868 30.02 3.34 -6.32
C PHE A 868 29.83 4.47 -7.34
N TYR A 869 30.44 4.35 -8.52
CA TYR A 869 30.32 5.33 -9.58
C TYR A 869 28.86 5.51 -10.06
N ILE A 870 28.10 4.41 -10.19
CA ILE A 870 26.69 4.48 -10.57
C ILE A 870 25.89 5.26 -9.52
N TYR A 871 26.09 5.00 -8.22
CA TYR A 871 25.39 5.74 -7.16
C TYR A 871 25.76 7.23 -7.18
N LYS A 872 27.06 7.55 -7.30
CA LYS A 872 27.53 8.93 -7.45
C LYS A 872 26.83 9.62 -8.63
N TRP A 873 26.81 8.96 -9.78
CA TRP A 873 26.18 9.49 -10.99
C TRP A 873 24.66 9.68 -10.80
N CYS A 874 23.96 8.72 -10.20
CA CYS A 874 22.53 8.85 -9.91
C CYS A 874 22.24 10.03 -9.00
N ASN A 875 23.01 10.19 -7.91
CA ASN A 875 22.87 11.32 -6.99
C ASN A 875 23.09 12.67 -7.69
N GLY A 876 24.11 12.78 -8.54
CA GLY A 876 24.35 13.98 -9.35
C GLY A 876 23.14 14.32 -10.25
N ILE A 877 22.62 13.34 -10.98
CA ILE A 877 21.43 13.54 -11.83
C ILE A 877 20.19 13.92 -11.00
N ASN A 878 20.00 13.32 -9.83
CA ASN A 878 18.89 13.64 -8.93
C ASN A 878 19.00 15.04 -8.31
N ASN A 879 20.22 15.52 -8.04
CA ASN A 879 20.48 16.89 -7.61
C ASN A 879 20.11 17.91 -8.71
N ILE A 880 20.41 17.60 -9.97
CA ILE A 880 19.96 18.39 -11.12
C ILE A 880 18.43 18.44 -11.19
N PHE A 881 17.74 17.30 -11.03
CA PHE A 881 16.27 17.26 -11.07
C PHE A 881 15.60 18.04 -9.93
N THR A 882 16.26 18.12 -8.77
CA THR A 882 15.73 18.84 -7.61
C THR A 882 16.12 20.32 -7.58
N GLY A 883 16.93 20.79 -8.54
CA GLY A 883 17.35 22.18 -8.67
C GLY A 883 18.34 22.64 -7.61
N LYS A 884 19.01 21.69 -6.91
CA LYS A 884 19.97 22.00 -5.84
C LYS A 884 21.34 22.49 -6.33
N GLU A 885 21.67 22.30 -7.61
CA GLU A 885 22.96 22.72 -8.18
C GLU A 885 23.05 24.22 -8.52
N HIS A 886 21.98 25.01 -8.35
CA HIS A 886 21.96 26.42 -8.75
C HIS A 886 22.43 27.43 -7.68
N ASP A 887 22.76 27.01 -6.46
CA ASP A 887 23.15 27.95 -5.38
C ASP A 887 24.68 28.01 -5.10
N ASP A 888 25.53 27.21 -5.76
CA ASP A 888 26.97 27.14 -5.44
C ASP A 888 27.91 27.87 -6.44
N THR A 889 27.38 28.75 -7.28
CA THR A 889 28.19 29.72 -8.02
C THR A 889 27.57 31.12 -7.99
N SER A 890 27.72 31.81 -6.86
CA SER A 890 27.66 33.27 -6.76
C SER A 890 28.83 33.80 -5.95
#